data_AF-A0A1G2ZZX6-F1
#
_entry.id   AF-A0A1G2ZZX6-F1
#
_cell.length_a   1.000
_cell.length_b   1.000
_cell.length_c   1.000
_cell.angle_alpha   90.00
_cell.angle_beta   90.00
_cell.angle_gamma   90.00
#
_symmetry.space_group_name_H-M   'P 1'
#
loop_
_entity.id
_entity.type
_entity.pdbx_description
1 polymer ?
#
loop_
_entity_poly.entity_id
_entity_poly.type
_entity_poly.pdbx_seq_one_letter_code
_entity_poly.pdbx_strand_id
1 'polypeptide(L)'
;MKVSSLSFPILLLAFLTGCGDSSSHSLRVTTESLSAGVRGESYGPARLSAEGGDPPYSWEVAEGSLPPGLLLDAGTGRISGTPTSVEGYTFTIRLRDDIGRTAVAPFRIAIHSEFVIVRDGRFSLMGENWFPYGVNYWPHYGVNPPPASGYDSPAPEYWMGSANYDATVIEEDLVAMESMGINCLSTQASLDSDTWENLRDFLDRCLNHNIRVFLAFPKANPWKPEFDGIDPESILDEIVPALDLQDHRAIFAYDIAWEPYLGLWGERRWRLDGIWSGFIAKEYGSIAAAEIALGAPLAVSRSGHGAGIVSHNIPVRAVAGEAYACQVTMRNMGDVPWTVAPPNGFYLGKVLGEGIDDWGPLSADVDPGDDAAFDLTYTAPSAPGRYRLTLSLVQANVTWFGPLLEWEIEVVPAGAPVQEIVSYPAPVLGAEDDDLGSTTANNPAFAFRRCVDLETSARFSRVIRRIRQIDPNHLISCRQGWGGNGSDPHARYYPLELYATAPHLDFLSPENYEFMDFLESDTILGAMAAIEAYCRWASDGHPVFWAEAAFTPMNDPDEAHLDKQAAYFGLFISHMLSTLADGVTFWWWPGGTRLDEDSDFGVTNADRTPRPAAEAMAARSAEATAERATPSATTLGIVDLFTDPRGFPGIYEAHRSAALAAAQAGRRYVMVGDGEGTMSEEAPVTIGGMPKHLWAEIDKVELKAGSGDWFAVRDGMAYVVPADTPIRARAEVVNMGDAVWMAQGSVEQGAVAFAGNENHGLEFRLFLTSPVPRMTTVAIAEFVMTSGISSESVVQFQMVAEDVAWMTGSLRVRLIPAP
;
A
#
# COMPACT_ATOMS: atom_id res chain seq x y z
N MET A 1 15.01 -3.14 -34.28
CA MET A 1 15.74 -1.99 -34.86
C MET A 1 17.19 -2.11 -34.39
N LYS A 2 18.17 -1.77 -35.25
CA LYS A 2 19.59 -2.14 -35.14
C LYS A 2 20.26 -1.73 -33.82
N VAL A 3 21.07 -2.64 -33.28
CA VAL A 3 22.04 -2.42 -32.19
C VAL A 3 23.07 -1.38 -32.63
N SER A 4 23.23 -0.30 -31.86
CA SER A 4 24.28 0.70 -32.04
C SER A 4 25.36 0.51 -30.98
N SER A 5 26.46 -0.12 -31.38
CA SER A 5 27.75 -0.07 -30.69
C SER A 5 28.37 1.32 -30.85
N LEU A 6 28.60 2.05 -29.75
CA LEU A 6 29.43 3.24 -29.78
C LEU A 6 30.90 2.86 -29.64
N SER A 7 31.65 2.98 -30.74
CA SER A 7 33.11 2.97 -30.78
C SER A 7 33.61 4.42 -30.78
N PHE A 8 34.51 4.78 -29.85
CA PHE A 8 35.17 6.09 -29.80
C PHE A 8 36.41 6.14 -30.72
N PRO A 9 36.71 7.28 -31.38
CA PRO A 9 37.82 7.37 -32.31
C PRO A 9 39.15 7.66 -31.59
N ILE A 10 40.20 6.93 -31.97
CA ILE A 10 41.60 7.20 -31.60
C ILE A 10 42.17 8.19 -32.64
N LEU A 11 42.57 9.39 -32.19
CA LEU A 11 43.28 10.36 -33.03
C LEU A 11 44.79 10.09 -32.97
N LEU A 12 45.39 9.71 -34.09
CA LEU A 12 46.82 9.50 -34.25
C LEU A 12 47.50 10.81 -34.70
N LEU A 13 48.49 11.32 -33.96
CA LEU A 13 49.35 12.42 -34.41
C LEU A 13 50.81 11.93 -34.49
N ALA A 14 51.41 12.07 -35.68
CA ALA A 14 52.80 11.69 -35.97
C ALA A 14 53.80 12.78 -35.56
N PHE A 15 54.95 12.36 -35.02
CA PHE A 15 56.09 13.19 -34.61
C PHE A 15 57.08 13.44 -35.75
N LEU A 16 57.71 14.64 -35.74
CA LEU A 16 58.98 14.93 -36.44
C LEU A 16 60.07 15.31 -35.41
N THR A 17 61.02 14.39 -35.27
CA THR A 17 62.46 14.47 -34.91
C THR A 17 63.02 15.54 -33.95
N GLY A 18 63.73 15.07 -32.93
CA GLY A 18 64.83 15.76 -32.23
C GLY A 18 65.39 14.93 -31.07
N CYS A 19 66.64 14.48 -31.16
CA CYS A 19 67.32 13.60 -30.20
C CYS A 19 67.84 14.36 -28.98
N GLY A 20 67.58 13.83 -27.78
CA GLY A 20 68.12 14.26 -26.48
C GLY A 20 67.41 13.52 -25.35
N ASP A 21 68.09 12.55 -24.74
CA ASP A 21 67.55 11.68 -23.68
C ASP A 21 66.99 12.45 -22.48
N SER A 22 65.68 12.32 -22.28
CA SER A 22 65.10 11.84 -21.03
C SER A 22 63.79 11.15 -21.38
N SER A 23 63.64 9.87 -21.05
CA SER A 23 62.34 9.22 -21.09
C SER A 23 61.44 9.89 -20.06
N SER A 24 60.72 10.93 -20.48
CA SER A 24 59.59 11.48 -19.73
C SER A 24 58.61 10.33 -19.49
N HIS A 25 58.70 9.69 -18.33
CA HIS A 25 57.66 8.76 -17.89
C HIS A 25 56.40 9.58 -17.67
N SER A 26 55.51 9.61 -18.66
CA SER A 26 54.24 10.34 -18.59
C SER A 26 53.46 9.86 -17.37
N LEU A 27 53.10 10.79 -16.48
CA LEU A 27 52.27 10.52 -15.31
C LEU A 27 50.94 9.91 -15.75
N ARG A 28 50.55 8.78 -15.17
CA ARG A 28 49.26 8.11 -15.42
C ARG A 28 48.77 7.37 -14.19
N VAL A 29 47.46 7.24 -14.09
CA VAL A 29 46.80 6.29 -13.18
C VAL A 29 46.76 4.93 -13.87
N THR A 30 47.15 3.86 -13.17
CA THR A 30 47.19 2.48 -13.72
C THR A 30 46.13 1.56 -13.14
N THR A 31 45.38 1.99 -12.13
CA THR A 31 44.20 1.26 -11.67
C THR A 31 43.13 1.32 -12.76
N GLU A 32 42.65 0.16 -13.20
CA GLU A 32 41.65 0.06 -14.26
C GLU A 32 40.21 0.02 -13.71
N SER A 33 40.02 -0.60 -12.54
CA SER A 33 38.70 -0.75 -11.92
C SER A 33 38.78 -0.81 -10.39
N LEU A 34 37.64 -0.63 -9.75
CA LEU A 34 37.43 -0.77 -8.31
C LEU A 34 36.35 -1.82 -8.07
N SER A 35 36.50 -2.62 -7.02
CA SER A 35 35.48 -3.60 -6.62
C SER A 35 34.21 -2.91 -6.15
N ALA A 36 33.08 -3.64 -6.20
CA ALA A 36 31.88 -3.19 -5.52
C ALA A 36 32.06 -3.18 -3.99
N GLY A 37 31.22 -2.40 -3.31
CA GLY A 37 31.05 -2.43 -1.86
C GLY A 37 29.65 -2.89 -1.46
N VAL A 38 29.43 -3.06 -0.16
CA VAL A 38 28.13 -3.43 0.42
C VAL A 38 27.74 -2.38 1.46
N ARG A 39 26.49 -1.91 1.40
CA ARG A 39 25.98 -0.89 2.34
C ARG A 39 26.18 -1.38 3.78
N GLY A 40 26.75 -0.54 4.64
CA GLY A 40 26.98 -0.85 6.05
C GLY A 40 28.23 -1.68 6.33
N GLU A 41 28.87 -2.26 5.32
CA GLU A 41 30.12 -3.02 5.48
C GLU A 41 31.38 -2.15 5.26
N SER A 42 32.50 -2.54 5.85
CA SER A 42 33.78 -1.86 5.62
C SER A 42 34.27 -2.10 4.19
N TYR A 43 34.36 -1.04 3.39
CA TYR A 43 34.98 -1.03 2.07
C TYR A 43 36.49 -0.81 2.16
N GLY A 44 37.26 -1.70 1.53
CA GLY A 44 38.69 -1.51 1.32
C GLY A 44 39.59 -1.96 2.49
N PRO A 45 40.88 -1.57 2.48
CA PRO A 45 41.44 -0.49 1.68
C PRO A 45 41.70 -0.86 0.20
N ALA A 46 41.09 -0.12 -0.73
CA ALA A 46 41.42 -0.18 -2.16
C ALA A 46 42.41 0.94 -2.50
N ARG A 47 43.57 0.61 -3.08
CA ARG A 47 44.63 1.60 -3.35
C ARG A 47 44.79 1.89 -4.83
N LEU A 48 44.66 3.17 -5.19
CA LEU A 48 44.94 3.65 -6.53
C LEU A 48 46.46 3.60 -6.82
N SER A 49 46.82 3.15 -8.01
CA SER A 49 48.20 3.02 -8.47
C SER A 49 48.52 4.02 -9.56
N ALA A 50 49.75 4.52 -9.55
CA ALA A 50 50.25 5.52 -10.47
C ALA A 50 51.61 5.08 -11.04
N GLU A 51 51.87 5.44 -12.28
CA GLU A 51 53.18 5.27 -12.93
C GLU A 51 53.63 6.56 -13.61
N GLY A 52 54.94 6.74 -13.69
CA GLY A 52 55.56 7.97 -14.21
C GLY A 52 55.34 9.19 -13.32
N GLY A 53 55.87 10.33 -13.74
CA GLY A 53 55.94 11.52 -12.90
C GLY A 53 56.99 11.47 -11.79
N ASP A 54 56.96 12.46 -10.90
CA ASP A 54 57.89 12.62 -9.77
C ASP A 54 57.12 12.52 -8.42
N PRO A 55 57.28 11.46 -7.63
CA PRO A 55 56.63 11.35 -6.32
C PRO A 55 57.17 12.41 -5.33
N PRO A 56 56.42 12.77 -4.27
CA PRO A 56 55.16 12.18 -3.83
C PRO A 56 53.97 12.50 -4.73
N TYR A 57 53.02 11.56 -4.78
CA TYR A 57 51.75 11.75 -5.48
C TYR A 57 50.68 12.27 -4.52
N SER A 58 49.84 13.16 -5.01
CA SER A 58 48.61 13.60 -4.37
C SER A 58 47.40 13.23 -5.21
N TRP A 59 46.32 12.81 -4.55
CA TRP A 59 45.09 12.30 -5.16
C TRP A 59 43.89 13.13 -4.71
N GLU A 60 43.00 13.44 -5.64
CA GLU A 60 41.74 14.12 -5.33
C GLU A 60 40.60 13.63 -6.24
N VAL A 61 39.36 13.76 -5.78
CA VAL A 61 38.17 13.59 -6.63
C VAL A 61 37.96 14.91 -7.38
N ALA A 62 38.13 14.88 -8.70
CA ALA A 62 38.02 16.06 -9.55
C ALA A 62 36.59 16.33 -10.01
N GLU A 63 35.82 15.27 -10.26
CA GLU A 63 34.41 15.33 -10.69
C GLU A 63 33.64 14.15 -10.09
N GLY A 64 32.33 14.33 -9.90
CA GLY A 64 31.47 13.36 -9.23
C GLY A 64 31.76 13.26 -7.73
N SER A 65 31.31 12.18 -7.12
CA SER A 65 31.51 11.91 -5.68
C SER A 65 31.78 10.43 -5.45
N LEU A 66 32.55 10.13 -4.40
CA LEU A 66 32.60 8.79 -3.86
C LEU A 66 31.23 8.41 -3.27
N PRO A 67 30.93 7.11 -3.11
CA PRO A 67 29.79 6.68 -2.31
C PRO A 67 29.83 7.34 -0.91
N PRO A 68 28.70 7.89 -0.42
CA PRO A 68 28.62 8.45 0.93
C PRO A 68 29.16 7.47 1.97
N GLY A 69 30.02 7.95 2.88
CA GLY A 69 30.70 7.13 3.88
C GLY A 69 32.06 6.57 3.45
N LEU A 70 32.44 6.70 2.17
CA LEU A 70 33.80 6.42 1.69
C LEU A 70 34.64 7.68 1.57
N LEU A 71 35.93 7.56 1.86
CA LEU A 71 36.90 8.65 1.79
C LEU A 71 38.12 8.25 0.96
N LEU A 72 38.65 9.20 0.19
CA LEU A 72 39.95 9.09 -0.48
C LEU A 72 41.03 9.75 0.39
N ASP A 73 42.04 8.99 0.78
CA ASP A 73 43.25 9.52 1.38
C ASP A 73 44.13 10.15 0.29
N ALA A 74 44.26 11.48 0.36
CA ALA A 74 44.93 12.27 -0.66
C ALA A 74 46.44 11.98 -0.79
N GLY A 75 47.10 11.47 0.26
CA GLY A 75 48.54 11.20 0.24
C GLY A 75 48.91 9.79 -0.22
N THR A 76 47.99 8.84 -0.07
CA THR A 76 48.25 7.42 -0.33
C THR A 76 47.44 6.83 -1.48
N GLY A 77 46.38 7.53 -1.91
CA GLY A 77 45.43 7.09 -2.93
C GLY A 77 44.52 5.96 -2.43
N ARG A 78 44.36 5.79 -1.11
CA ARG A 78 43.53 4.74 -0.52
C ARG A 78 42.08 5.21 -0.43
N ILE A 79 41.16 4.39 -0.92
CA ILE A 79 39.72 4.54 -0.71
C ILE A 79 39.29 3.54 0.35
N SER A 80 38.66 4.04 1.41
CA SER A 80 38.14 3.22 2.51
C SER A 80 37.01 3.91 3.26
N GLY A 81 36.22 3.14 4.00
CA GLY A 81 35.12 3.64 4.82
C GLY A 81 33.99 2.63 4.86
N THR A 82 32.79 3.08 5.25
CA THR A 82 31.59 2.25 5.26
C THR A 82 30.51 2.95 4.43
N PRO A 83 30.14 2.43 3.25
CA PRO A 83 29.21 3.11 2.38
C PRO A 83 27.80 3.04 2.96
N THR A 84 27.03 4.12 2.87
CA THR A 84 25.71 4.22 3.51
C THR A 84 24.53 4.19 2.54
N SER A 85 24.78 4.20 1.23
CA SER A 85 23.74 4.25 0.19
C SER A 85 24.03 3.31 -0.98
N VAL A 86 22.99 2.58 -1.42
CA VAL A 86 23.02 1.59 -2.50
C VAL A 86 22.84 2.30 -3.83
N GLU A 87 23.92 2.49 -4.57
CA GLU A 87 23.88 3.09 -5.90
C GLU A 87 25.17 2.79 -6.68
N GLY A 88 25.18 3.13 -7.97
CA GLY A 88 26.40 3.20 -8.77
C GLY A 88 26.99 4.60 -8.79
N TYR A 89 28.13 4.81 -8.14
CA TYR A 89 28.78 6.11 -8.08
C TYR A 89 29.89 6.19 -9.12
N THR A 90 29.80 7.18 -10.02
CA THR A 90 30.82 7.44 -11.04
C THR A 90 31.55 8.73 -10.69
N PHE A 91 32.89 8.69 -10.69
CA PHE A 91 33.73 9.82 -10.30
C PHE A 91 35.05 9.81 -11.06
N THR A 92 35.65 10.99 -11.20
CA THR A 92 36.95 11.15 -11.86
C THR A 92 38.01 11.47 -10.81
N ILE A 93 39.07 10.65 -10.75
CA ILE A 93 40.23 10.93 -9.91
C ILE A 93 41.24 11.77 -10.67
N ARG A 94 41.77 12.80 -10.02
CA ARG A 94 42.96 13.53 -10.46
C ARG A 94 44.16 13.12 -9.61
N LEU A 95 45.18 12.64 -10.29
CA LEU A 95 46.52 12.37 -9.77
C LEU A 95 47.39 13.58 -10.09
N ARG A 96 48.14 14.07 -9.10
CA ARG A 96 49.14 15.12 -9.26
C ARG A 96 50.47 14.69 -8.65
N ASP A 97 51.56 15.00 -9.33
CA ASP A 97 52.93 14.72 -8.84
C ASP A 97 53.57 15.96 -8.20
N ASP A 98 54.79 15.82 -7.64
CA ASP A 98 55.45 16.87 -6.84
C ASP A 98 55.74 18.15 -7.63
N ILE A 99 56.03 18.01 -8.93
CA ILE A 99 56.31 19.14 -9.82
C ILE A 99 55.05 19.72 -10.48
N GLY A 100 53.87 19.16 -10.16
CA GLY A 100 52.57 19.68 -10.54
C GLY A 100 52.00 19.18 -11.87
N ARG A 101 52.58 18.13 -12.47
CA ARG A 101 51.94 17.43 -13.59
C ARG A 101 50.70 16.69 -13.09
N THR A 102 49.71 16.54 -13.96
CA THR A 102 48.44 15.88 -13.61
C THR A 102 48.07 14.78 -14.60
N ALA A 103 47.36 13.78 -14.10
CA ALA A 103 46.68 12.75 -14.87
C ALA A 103 45.27 12.55 -14.30
N VAL A 104 44.33 12.12 -15.13
CA VAL A 104 42.96 11.84 -14.70
C VAL A 104 42.51 10.46 -15.13
N ALA A 105 41.68 9.80 -14.33
CA ALA A 105 41.07 8.53 -14.66
C ALA A 105 39.64 8.45 -14.10
N PRO A 106 38.65 8.02 -14.91
CA PRO A 106 37.30 7.77 -14.42
C PRO A 106 37.23 6.43 -13.69
N PHE A 107 36.40 6.37 -12.65
CA PHE A 107 36.11 5.17 -11.87
C PHE A 107 34.63 5.05 -11.58
N ARG A 108 34.21 3.82 -11.28
CA ARG A 108 32.88 3.51 -10.77
C ARG A 108 32.99 2.56 -9.58
N ILE A 109 32.21 2.82 -8.54
CA ILE A 109 31.98 1.87 -7.43
C ILE A 109 30.47 1.59 -7.38
N ALA A 110 30.07 0.32 -7.47
CA ALA A 110 28.71 -0.10 -7.14
C ALA A 110 28.64 -0.40 -5.64
N ILE A 111 27.59 0.09 -4.97
CA ILE A 111 27.26 -0.34 -3.61
C ILE A 111 26.03 -1.24 -3.69
N HIS A 112 26.13 -2.44 -3.13
CA HIS A 112 25.08 -3.45 -3.09
C HIS A 112 24.36 -3.48 -1.73
N SER A 113 23.20 -4.14 -1.72
CA SER A 113 22.42 -4.42 -0.52
C SER A 113 22.45 -5.92 -0.21
N GLU A 114 22.63 -6.28 1.06
CA GLU A 114 22.40 -7.65 1.55
C GLU A 114 20.92 -7.95 1.78
N PHE A 115 20.09 -6.91 1.88
CA PHE A 115 18.64 -7.00 1.85
C PHE A 115 18.17 -7.02 0.41
N VAL A 116 17.06 -7.72 0.15
CA VAL A 116 16.39 -7.66 -1.14
C VAL A 116 15.77 -6.27 -1.30
N ILE A 117 15.98 -5.67 -2.47
CA ILE A 117 15.41 -4.36 -2.82
C ILE A 117 14.67 -4.45 -4.15
N VAL A 118 13.79 -3.49 -4.44
CA VAL A 118 13.24 -3.31 -5.78
C VAL A 118 14.14 -2.36 -6.57
N ARG A 119 14.52 -2.79 -7.78
CA ARG A 119 15.32 -2.00 -8.71
C ARG A 119 14.88 -2.31 -10.13
N ASP A 120 14.64 -1.26 -10.92
CA ASP A 120 14.27 -1.37 -12.33
C ASP A 120 13.05 -2.31 -12.57
N GLY A 121 12.09 -2.30 -11.63
CA GLY A 121 10.88 -3.12 -11.65
C GLY A 121 11.10 -4.62 -11.35
N ARG A 122 12.24 -4.99 -10.77
CA ARG A 122 12.60 -6.36 -10.37
C ARG A 122 13.09 -6.41 -8.93
N PHE A 123 13.05 -7.57 -8.30
CA PHE A 123 13.80 -7.78 -7.05
C PHE A 123 15.29 -7.91 -7.35
N SER A 124 16.12 -7.34 -6.48
CA SER A 124 17.57 -7.37 -6.58
C SER A 124 18.18 -7.74 -5.23
N LEU A 125 19.11 -8.69 -5.24
CA LEU A 125 19.89 -9.12 -4.07
C LEU A 125 21.37 -9.10 -4.45
N MET A 126 22.20 -8.44 -3.64
CA MET A 126 23.65 -8.32 -3.89
C MET A 126 24.01 -7.76 -5.28
N GLY A 127 23.11 -6.94 -5.86
CA GLY A 127 23.32 -6.28 -7.15
C GLY A 127 22.86 -7.05 -8.38
N GLU A 128 22.40 -8.28 -8.20
CA GLU A 128 21.86 -9.14 -9.25
C GLU A 128 20.34 -9.22 -9.13
N ASN A 129 19.66 -9.44 -10.25
CA ASN A 129 18.23 -9.76 -10.22
C ASN A 129 18.03 -11.06 -9.43
N TRP A 130 17.05 -11.05 -8.54
CA TRP A 130 16.71 -12.17 -7.69
C TRP A 130 15.26 -12.58 -7.95
N PHE A 131 15.01 -13.86 -8.13
CA PHE A 131 13.67 -14.37 -8.42
C PHE A 131 13.25 -15.31 -7.30
N PRO A 132 12.35 -14.88 -6.38
CA PRO A 132 11.87 -15.72 -5.30
C PRO A 132 11.18 -16.97 -5.87
N TYR A 133 11.62 -18.13 -5.42
CA TYR A 133 11.14 -19.43 -5.86
C TYR A 133 11.09 -20.38 -4.67
N GLY A 134 9.89 -20.84 -4.31
CA GLY A 134 9.77 -21.80 -3.23
C GLY A 134 8.36 -22.17 -2.84
N VAL A 135 8.09 -22.21 -1.53
CA VAL A 135 6.86 -22.74 -0.95
C VAL A 135 6.36 -21.93 0.23
N ASN A 136 5.06 -22.00 0.49
CA ASN A 136 4.49 -21.67 1.79
C ASN A 136 4.92 -22.76 2.80
N TYR A 137 5.36 -22.38 4.00
CA TYR A 137 6.04 -23.30 4.93
C TYR A 137 5.45 -23.31 6.33
N TRP A 138 5.06 -24.50 6.75
CA TRP A 138 4.87 -24.91 8.13
C TRP A 138 5.59 -26.24 8.33
N PRO A 139 6.23 -26.51 9.47
CA PRO A 139 6.83 -27.82 9.69
C PRO A 139 5.76 -28.91 9.86
N HIS A 140 6.13 -30.17 9.64
CA HIS A 140 5.19 -31.31 9.62
C HIS A 140 4.33 -31.50 10.88
N TYR A 141 4.83 -31.14 12.06
CA TYR A 141 4.03 -31.19 13.30
C TYR A 141 3.06 -30.01 13.45
N GLY A 142 3.21 -28.96 12.63
CA GLY A 142 2.33 -27.79 12.59
C GLY A 142 1.03 -27.99 11.82
N VAL A 143 0.89 -29.08 11.05
CA VAL A 143 -0.24 -29.30 10.13
C VAL A 143 -1.55 -29.74 10.84
N ASN A 144 -1.56 -30.04 12.16
CA ASN A 144 -2.79 -30.44 12.85
C ASN A 144 -2.76 -30.40 14.42
N PRO A 145 -3.20 -29.31 15.10
CA PRO A 145 -3.68 -29.39 16.48
C PRO A 145 -5.22 -29.58 16.53
N PRO A 146 -5.78 -30.24 17.57
CA PRO A 146 -7.22 -30.48 17.69
C PRO A 146 -8.02 -29.15 17.72
N PRO A 147 -9.21 -29.10 17.10
CA PRO A 147 -9.89 -27.84 16.83
C PRO A 147 -10.48 -27.22 18.11
N ALA A 148 -10.09 -25.98 18.40
CA ALA A 148 -10.95 -25.07 19.14
C ALA A 148 -11.74 -24.20 18.14
N SER A 149 -12.80 -24.79 17.56
CA SER A 149 -13.87 -24.13 16.79
C SER A 149 -13.49 -23.32 15.54
N GLY A 150 -13.73 -23.93 14.36
CA GLY A 150 -13.94 -23.25 13.08
C GLY A 150 -12.68 -22.63 12.44
N TYR A 151 -12.84 -22.18 11.20
CA TYR A 151 -11.83 -21.45 10.40
C TYR A 151 -11.24 -20.20 11.11
N ASP A 152 -11.82 -19.79 12.25
CA ASP A 152 -11.39 -18.67 13.10
C ASP A 152 -10.54 -19.10 14.33
N SER A 153 -10.04 -20.35 14.39
CA SER A 153 -9.11 -20.81 15.44
C SER A 153 -7.64 -20.45 15.11
N PRO A 154 -6.75 -20.15 16.08
CA PRO A 154 -5.41 -19.59 15.85
C PRO A 154 -4.37 -20.63 15.36
N ALA A 155 -4.74 -21.46 14.38
CA ALA A 155 -3.96 -22.60 13.92
C ALA A 155 -2.59 -22.27 13.26
N PRO A 156 -2.40 -21.18 12.48
CA PRO A 156 -1.12 -21.01 11.76
C PRO A 156 0.04 -20.54 12.64
N GLU A 157 -0.23 -20.03 13.84
CA GLU A 157 0.78 -19.44 14.75
C GLU A 157 1.42 -20.48 15.72
N TYR A 158 0.84 -21.67 15.83
CA TYR A 158 1.15 -22.64 16.90
C TYR A 158 2.53 -23.32 16.80
N TRP A 159 3.06 -23.52 15.58
CA TRP A 159 4.30 -24.29 15.39
C TRP A 159 5.54 -23.57 15.93
N MET A 160 5.49 -22.24 16.02
CA MET A 160 6.54 -21.44 16.66
C MET A 160 6.42 -21.42 18.20
N GLY A 161 5.33 -21.95 18.75
CA GLY A 161 5.16 -22.11 20.20
C GLY A 161 6.23 -23.02 20.80
N SER A 162 6.69 -22.70 22.00
CA SER A 162 7.75 -23.45 22.71
C SER A 162 7.48 -24.96 22.87
N ALA A 163 6.22 -25.39 22.84
CA ALA A 163 5.84 -26.79 22.92
C ALA A 163 5.97 -27.56 21.59
N ASN A 164 6.08 -26.85 20.46
CA ASN A 164 5.94 -27.42 19.12
C ASN A 164 7.16 -27.19 18.26
N TYR A 165 7.93 -26.13 18.49
CA TYR A 165 9.09 -25.80 17.69
C TYR A 165 10.18 -26.88 17.79
N ASP A 166 10.46 -27.56 16.68
CA ASP A 166 11.53 -28.55 16.55
C ASP A 166 12.53 -28.09 15.48
N ALA A 167 13.64 -27.54 15.96
CA ALA A 167 14.76 -27.07 15.16
C ALA A 167 15.40 -28.16 14.29
N THR A 168 15.34 -29.44 14.70
CA THR A 168 15.95 -30.53 13.93
C THR A 168 15.14 -30.80 12.67
N VAL A 169 13.81 -30.84 12.80
CA VAL A 169 12.91 -31.04 11.66
C VAL A 169 13.02 -29.86 10.70
N ILE A 170 13.07 -28.63 11.23
CA ILE A 170 13.23 -27.42 10.41
C ILE A 170 14.54 -27.46 9.62
N GLU A 171 15.66 -27.81 10.27
CA GLU A 171 16.95 -27.94 9.58
C GLU A 171 16.90 -29.00 8.47
N GLU A 172 16.28 -30.16 8.74
CA GLU A 172 16.11 -31.22 7.74
C GLU A 172 15.27 -30.76 6.54
N ASP A 173 14.18 -30.02 6.79
CA ASP A 173 13.35 -29.42 5.74
C ASP A 173 14.16 -28.40 4.91
N LEU A 174 14.89 -27.50 5.56
CA LEU A 174 15.70 -26.47 4.88
C LEU A 174 16.81 -27.07 4.01
N VAL A 175 17.47 -28.13 4.48
CA VAL A 175 18.45 -28.90 3.67
C VAL A 175 17.78 -29.50 2.44
N ALA A 176 16.59 -30.08 2.59
CA ALA A 176 15.85 -30.64 1.47
C ALA A 176 15.46 -29.54 0.47
N MET A 177 14.93 -28.42 0.94
CA MET A 177 14.54 -27.26 0.13
C MET A 177 15.73 -26.66 -0.63
N GLU A 178 16.86 -26.45 0.04
CA GLU A 178 18.09 -25.96 -0.60
C GLU A 178 18.53 -26.90 -1.73
N SER A 179 18.47 -28.22 -1.49
CA SER A 179 18.82 -29.23 -2.51
C SER A 179 17.91 -29.20 -3.75
N MET A 180 16.68 -28.69 -3.60
CA MET A 180 15.71 -28.50 -4.67
C MET A 180 15.86 -27.15 -5.40
N GLY A 181 16.76 -26.28 -4.92
CA GLY A 181 16.93 -24.92 -5.45
C GLY A 181 15.86 -23.93 -4.99
N ILE A 182 15.18 -24.22 -3.88
CA ILE A 182 14.28 -23.27 -3.22
C ILE A 182 15.11 -22.18 -2.56
N ASN A 183 14.75 -20.93 -2.79
CA ASN A 183 15.44 -19.76 -2.25
C ASN A 183 14.52 -18.81 -1.46
N CYS A 184 13.22 -19.09 -1.41
CA CYS A 184 12.21 -18.27 -0.76
C CYS A 184 11.19 -19.13 -0.02
N LEU A 185 10.83 -18.75 1.20
CA LEU A 185 9.72 -19.33 1.95
C LEU A 185 8.71 -18.26 2.29
N SER A 186 7.44 -18.64 2.28
CA SER A 186 6.34 -17.81 2.77
C SER A 186 5.81 -18.43 4.07
N THR A 187 5.75 -17.67 5.16
CA THR A 187 5.20 -18.16 6.43
C THR A 187 4.63 -17.02 7.25
N GLN A 188 4.00 -17.33 8.37
CA GLN A 188 3.39 -16.36 9.28
C GLN A 188 4.15 -16.29 10.60
N ALA A 189 4.36 -15.07 11.10
CA ALA A 189 4.81 -14.84 12.47
C ALA A 189 3.62 -14.94 13.44
N SER A 190 3.85 -15.56 14.60
CA SER A 190 2.94 -15.44 15.73
C SER A 190 3.17 -14.14 16.49
N LEU A 191 2.10 -13.59 17.07
CA LEU A 191 2.20 -12.42 17.93
C LEU A 191 2.47 -12.76 19.39
N ASP A 192 2.40 -14.04 19.76
CA ASP A 192 2.58 -14.44 21.14
C ASP A 192 4.07 -14.38 21.51
N SER A 193 4.41 -13.62 22.56
CA SER A 193 5.80 -13.35 22.95
C SER A 193 6.64 -14.60 23.29
N ASP A 194 6.01 -15.74 23.54
CA ASP A 194 6.69 -17.02 23.76
C ASP A 194 7.15 -17.71 22.46
N THR A 195 6.79 -17.17 21.30
CA THR A 195 7.21 -17.66 19.97
C THR A 195 8.42 -16.91 19.39
N TRP A 196 8.76 -15.76 19.96
CA TRP A 196 9.70 -14.80 19.41
C TRP A 196 11.12 -15.36 19.23
N GLU A 197 11.67 -16.04 20.24
CA GLU A 197 13.01 -16.65 20.12
C GLU A 197 13.05 -17.73 19.03
N ASN A 198 11.95 -18.47 18.86
CA ASN A 198 11.83 -19.52 17.84
C ASN A 198 11.72 -18.93 16.43
N LEU A 199 10.98 -17.83 16.27
CA LEU A 199 10.96 -17.08 15.01
C LEU A 199 12.37 -16.61 14.62
N ARG A 200 13.14 -16.07 15.58
CA ARG A 200 14.52 -15.64 15.33
C ARG A 200 15.43 -16.81 14.92
N ASP A 201 15.39 -17.93 15.65
CA ASP A 201 16.16 -19.13 15.29
C ASP A 201 15.78 -19.66 13.89
N PHE A 202 14.48 -19.68 13.55
CA PHE A 202 14.02 -20.09 12.22
C PHE A 202 14.57 -19.19 11.11
N LEU A 203 14.51 -17.87 11.30
CA LEU A 203 15.02 -16.90 10.35
C LEU A 203 16.55 -17.02 10.19
N ASP A 204 17.30 -17.20 11.28
CA ASP A 204 18.75 -17.43 11.25
C ASP A 204 19.10 -18.70 10.47
N ARG A 205 18.34 -19.79 10.64
CA ARG A 205 18.50 -21.02 9.84
C ARG A 205 18.22 -20.79 8.37
N CYS A 206 17.12 -20.13 8.03
CA CYS A 206 16.81 -19.79 6.64
C CYS A 206 17.98 -19.04 5.98
N LEU A 207 18.56 -18.06 6.68
CA LEU A 207 19.69 -17.30 6.18
C LEU A 207 20.94 -18.17 5.93
N ASN A 208 21.21 -19.15 6.80
CA ASN A 208 22.33 -20.10 6.63
C ASN A 208 22.20 -20.96 5.36
N HIS A 209 20.96 -21.19 4.90
CA HIS A 209 20.65 -21.89 3.65
C HIS A 209 20.44 -20.95 2.45
N ASN A 210 20.76 -19.65 2.59
CA ASN A 210 20.50 -18.61 1.59
C ASN A 210 19.01 -18.49 1.20
N ILE A 211 18.11 -18.92 2.06
CA ILE A 211 16.66 -18.81 1.89
C ILE A 211 16.19 -17.50 2.49
N ARG A 212 15.35 -16.78 1.74
CA ARG A 212 14.68 -15.57 2.22
C ARG A 212 13.23 -15.85 2.59
N VAL A 213 12.66 -15.02 3.46
CA VAL A 213 11.33 -15.26 4.05
C VAL A 213 10.41 -14.09 3.74
N PHE A 214 9.29 -14.38 3.08
CA PHE A 214 8.13 -13.51 3.02
C PHE A 214 7.31 -13.75 4.29
N LEU A 215 7.41 -12.83 5.25
CA LEU A 215 6.90 -13.01 6.61
C LEU A 215 5.58 -12.28 6.79
N ALA A 216 4.50 -13.03 7.03
CA ALA A 216 3.18 -12.46 7.25
C ALA A 216 2.94 -12.05 8.70
N PHE A 217 2.30 -10.89 8.84
CA PHE A 217 1.66 -10.41 10.05
C PHE A 217 0.17 -10.17 9.76
N PRO A 218 -0.69 -11.21 9.72
CA PRO A 218 -2.09 -11.04 9.29
C PRO A 218 -2.90 -10.05 10.15
N LYS A 219 -2.51 -9.86 11.42
CA LYS A 219 -3.14 -8.88 12.31
C LYS A 219 -2.66 -7.44 12.08
N ALA A 220 -1.62 -7.23 11.27
CA ALA A 220 -1.21 -5.91 10.78
C ALA A 220 -2.12 -5.40 9.64
N ASN A 221 -3.18 -6.16 9.27
CA ASN A 221 -4.10 -5.78 8.21
C ASN A 221 -4.75 -4.41 8.51
N PRO A 222 -4.59 -3.39 7.62
CA PRO A 222 -5.07 -2.04 7.85
C PRO A 222 -6.58 -1.88 8.07
N TRP A 223 -7.38 -2.88 7.70
CA TRP A 223 -8.83 -2.90 7.91
C TRP A 223 -9.29 -3.55 9.22
N LYS A 224 -8.39 -4.19 9.98
CA LYS A 224 -8.70 -4.81 11.27
C LYS A 224 -9.32 -3.87 12.31
N PRO A 225 -8.97 -2.57 12.41
CA PRO A 225 -9.65 -1.67 13.34
C PRO A 225 -11.15 -1.58 13.12
N GLU A 226 -11.60 -1.62 11.86
CA GLU A 226 -13.01 -1.50 11.48
C GLU A 226 -13.82 -2.77 11.82
N PHE A 227 -13.17 -3.92 11.72
CA PHE A 227 -13.85 -5.21 11.83
C PHE A 227 -13.70 -5.88 13.18
N ASP A 228 -12.52 -5.74 13.80
CA ASP A 228 -12.09 -6.51 14.97
C ASP A 228 -11.59 -5.62 16.12
N GLY A 229 -11.47 -4.30 15.93
CA GLY A 229 -11.02 -3.35 16.95
C GLY A 229 -9.52 -3.46 17.30
N ILE A 230 -8.73 -4.05 16.41
CA ILE A 230 -7.29 -4.26 16.57
C ILE A 230 -6.52 -3.16 15.83
N ASP A 231 -5.62 -2.46 16.53
CA ASP A 231 -4.76 -1.44 15.91
C ASP A 231 -3.47 -2.06 15.32
N PRO A 232 -3.31 -2.07 13.98
CA PRO A 232 -2.16 -2.70 13.34
C PRO A 232 -0.83 -2.00 13.66
N GLU A 233 -0.81 -0.68 13.90
CA GLU A 233 0.44 0.03 14.22
C GLU A 233 1.01 -0.44 15.56
N SER A 234 0.14 -0.71 16.54
CA SER A 234 0.54 -1.17 17.87
C SER A 234 1.23 -2.54 17.86
N ILE A 235 0.78 -3.45 16.99
CA ILE A 235 1.35 -4.79 16.83
C ILE A 235 2.77 -4.70 16.26
N LEU A 236 2.93 -3.88 15.22
CA LEU A 236 4.21 -3.70 14.55
C LEU A 236 5.24 -3.02 15.46
N ASP A 237 4.80 -2.03 16.24
CA ASP A 237 5.63 -1.30 17.20
C ASP A 237 6.15 -2.17 18.35
N GLU A 238 5.43 -3.24 18.67
CA GLU A 238 5.85 -4.22 19.66
C GLU A 238 6.83 -5.22 19.05
N ILE A 239 6.44 -5.91 17.97
CA ILE A 239 7.16 -7.11 17.51
C ILE A 239 8.45 -6.79 16.77
N VAL A 240 8.45 -5.78 15.89
CA VAL A 240 9.60 -5.50 15.02
C VAL A 240 10.82 -5.09 15.87
N PRO A 241 10.72 -4.12 16.79
CA PRO A 241 11.86 -3.73 17.62
C PRO A 241 12.23 -4.79 18.66
N ALA A 242 11.27 -5.54 19.21
CA ALA A 242 11.54 -6.54 20.25
C ALA A 242 12.41 -7.70 19.74
N LEU A 243 12.35 -7.98 18.44
CA LEU A 243 13.04 -9.10 17.80
C LEU A 243 14.24 -8.70 16.94
N ASP A 244 14.56 -7.40 16.88
CA ASP A 244 15.53 -6.83 15.95
C ASP A 244 15.24 -7.19 14.47
N LEU A 245 13.96 -7.34 14.10
CA LEU A 245 13.59 -7.79 12.74
C LEU A 245 14.08 -6.83 11.67
N GLN A 246 14.21 -5.54 11.98
CA GLN A 246 14.67 -4.52 11.05
C GLN A 246 16.07 -4.77 10.47
N ASP A 247 16.89 -5.57 11.14
CA ASP A 247 18.25 -5.91 10.70
C ASP A 247 18.35 -7.38 10.22
N HIS A 248 17.25 -8.13 10.22
CA HIS A 248 17.24 -9.56 9.96
C HIS A 248 17.20 -9.90 8.46
N ARG A 249 18.38 -10.05 7.85
CA ARG A 249 18.58 -10.30 6.39
C ARG A 249 17.87 -11.51 5.78
N ALA A 250 17.39 -12.46 6.58
CA ALA A 250 16.53 -13.54 6.07
C ALA A 250 15.18 -13.02 5.59
N ILE A 251 14.66 -11.95 6.19
CA ILE A 251 13.38 -11.39 5.78
C ILE A 251 13.57 -10.74 4.41
N PHE A 252 12.77 -11.16 3.46
CA PHE A 252 12.68 -10.55 2.13
C PHE A 252 11.68 -9.41 2.16
N ALA A 253 10.51 -9.67 2.73
CA ALA A 253 9.42 -8.72 2.81
C ALA A 253 8.45 -9.04 3.94
N TYR A 254 7.70 -8.03 4.37
CA TYR A 254 6.52 -8.20 5.21
C TYR A 254 5.25 -8.31 4.37
N ASP A 255 4.44 -9.31 4.70
CA ASP A 255 3.04 -9.39 4.28
C ASP A 255 2.15 -8.84 5.39
N ILE A 256 1.63 -7.62 5.19
CA ILE A 256 0.88 -6.92 6.23
C ILE A 256 -0.61 -7.26 6.23
N ALA A 257 -1.10 -7.98 5.22
CA ALA A 257 -2.49 -8.34 5.13
C ALA A 257 -2.65 -9.62 4.31
N TRP A 258 -2.96 -10.71 4.99
CA TRP A 258 -3.29 -11.98 4.35
C TRP A 258 -4.69 -11.89 3.74
N GLU A 259 -4.77 -11.98 2.41
CA GLU A 259 -5.99 -11.99 1.60
C GLU A 259 -7.08 -11.03 2.11
N PRO A 260 -6.84 -9.71 2.15
CA PRO A 260 -7.77 -8.81 2.79
C PRO A 260 -9.02 -8.60 1.91
N TYR A 261 -10.20 -8.79 2.51
CA TYR A 261 -11.50 -8.56 1.89
C TYR A 261 -12.46 -7.84 2.86
N LEU A 262 -13.47 -7.14 2.32
CA LEU A 262 -14.42 -6.36 3.14
C LEU A 262 -15.71 -7.14 3.49
N GLY A 263 -15.65 -8.47 3.43
CA GLY A 263 -16.79 -9.37 3.61
C GLY A 263 -17.53 -9.71 2.32
N LEU A 264 -18.65 -10.44 2.46
CA LEU A 264 -19.51 -10.79 1.32
C LEU A 264 -20.33 -9.58 0.85
N TRP A 265 -20.49 -9.42 -0.47
CA TRP A 265 -21.50 -8.58 -1.11
C TRP A 265 -22.85 -8.85 -0.44
N GLY A 266 -23.60 -7.81 -0.06
CA GLY A 266 -24.90 -7.93 0.61
C GLY A 266 -24.80 -7.96 2.13
N GLU A 267 -23.86 -8.72 2.70
CA GLU A 267 -23.95 -9.13 4.11
C GLU A 267 -23.26 -8.17 5.09
N ARG A 268 -22.17 -7.51 4.69
CA ARG A 268 -21.34 -6.68 5.60
C ARG A 268 -21.15 -5.22 5.20
N ARG A 269 -21.79 -4.76 4.12
CA ARG A 269 -21.65 -3.38 3.62
C ARG A 269 -21.96 -2.28 4.63
N TRP A 270 -22.92 -2.51 5.53
CA TRP A 270 -23.27 -1.57 6.59
C TRP A 270 -22.09 -1.11 7.46
N ARG A 271 -21.02 -1.92 7.55
CA ARG A 271 -19.79 -1.55 8.25
C ARG A 271 -19.01 -0.43 7.55
N LEU A 272 -19.30 -0.14 6.28
CA LEU A 272 -18.68 0.92 5.48
C LEU A 272 -19.54 2.19 5.39
N ASP A 273 -20.75 2.20 5.95
CA ASP A 273 -21.69 3.32 5.82
C ASP A 273 -21.13 4.61 6.42
N GLY A 274 -20.40 4.51 7.53
CA GLY A 274 -19.74 5.66 8.15
C GLY A 274 -18.66 6.28 7.25
N ILE A 275 -17.83 5.43 6.65
CA ILE A 275 -16.76 5.81 5.71
C ILE A 275 -17.38 6.48 4.47
N TRP A 276 -18.38 5.82 3.88
CA TRP A 276 -19.09 6.34 2.71
C TRP A 276 -19.74 7.71 2.97
N SER A 277 -20.35 7.87 4.13
CA SER A 277 -20.99 9.12 4.52
C SER A 277 -19.99 10.25 4.72
N GLY A 278 -18.85 9.95 5.34
CA GLY A 278 -17.73 10.89 5.45
C GLY A 278 -17.23 11.32 4.08
N PHE A 279 -17.07 10.37 3.16
CA PHE A 279 -16.69 10.65 1.77
C PHE A 279 -17.69 11.55 1.05
N ILE A 280 -19.01 11.29 1.16
CA ILE A 280 -20.02 12.15 0.54
C ILE A 280 -19.97 13.57 1.09
N ALA A 281 -19.88 13.73 2.41
CA ALA A 281 -19.79 15.04 3.05
C ALA A 281 -18.55 15.81 2.58
N LYS A 282 -17.42 15.10 2.43
CA LYS A 282 -16.12 15.64 2.03
C LYS A 282 -16.06 16.06 0.57
N GLU A 283 -16.54 15.20 -0.32
CA GLU A 283 -16.37 15.37 -1.77
C GLU A 283 -17.54 16.14 -2.43
N TYR A 284 -18.76 16.02 -1.89
CA TYR A 284 -19.95 16.64 -2.47
C TYR A 284 -20.61 17.68 -1.56
N GLY A 285 -20.22 17.76 -0.28
CA GLY A 285 -20.76 18.72 0.68
C GLY A 285 -22.16 18.41 1.18
N SER A 286 -22.99 17.63 0.48
CA SER A 286 -24.30 17.15 0.94
C SER A 286 -24.83 15.97 0.12
N ILE A 287 -25.82 15.24 0.66
CA ILE A 287 -26.57 14.20 -0.06
C ILE A 287 -27.15 14.74 -1.36
N ALA A 288 -27.88 15.86 -1.28
CA ALA A 288 -28.56 16.45 -2.44
C ALA A 288 -27.56 16.87 -3.53
N ALA A 289 -26.40 17.40 -3.14
CA ALA A 289 -25.34 17.75 -4.08
C ALA A 289 -24.74 16.49 -4.74
N ALA A 290 -24.56 15.41 -3.96
CA ALA A 290 -24.10 14.13 -4.48
C ALA A 290 -25.11 13.49 -5.44
N GLU A 291 -26.41 13.52 -5.14
CA GLU A 291 -27.46 12.99 -6.02
C GLU A 291 -27.59 13.80 -7.31
N ILE A 292 -27.47 15.14 -7.23
CA ILE A 292 -27.43 16.03 -8.41
C ILE A 292 -26.22 15.71 -9.27
N ALA A 293 -25.06 15.55 -8.64
CA ALA A 293 -23.83 15.18 -9.31
C ALA A 293 -23.98 13.80 -9.99
N LEU A 294 -24.24 12.76 -9.21
CA LEU A 294 -24.25 11.38 -9.67
C LEU A 294 -25.44 11.07 -10.61
N GLY A 295 -26.44 11.97 -10.67
CA GLY A 295 -27.59 11.84 -11.56
C GLY A 295 -28.55 10.73 -11.14
N ALA A 296 -28.45 10.26 -9.90
CA ALA A 296 -29.25 9.19 -9.32
C ALA A 296 -29.42 9.43 -7.81
N PRO A 297 -30.59 9.05 -7.24
CA PRO A 297 -30.73 8.99 -5.79
C PRO A 297 -29.72 7.98 -5.24
N LEU A 298 -29.17 8.28 -4.05
CA LEU A 298 -28.32 7.33 -3.37
C LEU A 298 -29.23 6.31 -2.67
N ALA A 299 -29.32 5.11 -3.23
CA ALA A 299 -30.31 4.10 -2.88
C ALA A 299 -30.08 3.44 -1.50
N VAL A 300 -31.05 2.61 -1.12
CA VAL A 300 -31.38 2.12 0.21
C VAL A 300 -31.30 0.60 0.20
N SER A 301 -30.09 0.02 0.22
CA SER A 301 -29.98 -1.44 0.22
C SER A 301 -29.79 -1.99 1.61
N ARG A 302 -30.90 -2.38 2.23
CA ARG A 302 -30.98 -3.54 3.13
C ARG A 302 -32.42 -3.91 3.43
N SER A 303 -32.66 -5.22 3.48
CA SER A 303 -33.82 -5.77 4.17
C SER A 303 -33.70 -5.51 5.67
N GLY A 304 -34.65 -4.78 6.25
CA GLY A 304 -34.71 -4.44 7.66
C GLY A 304 -34.52 -2.94 7.93
N HIS A 305 -33.82 -2.62 9.01
CA HIS A 305 -33.68 -1.26 9.51
C HIS A 305 -32.46 -0.56 8.90
N GLY A 306 -32.68 0.53 8.18
CA GLY A 306 -31.62 1.38 7.61
C GLY A 306 -31.94 2.86 7.81
N ALA A 307 -30.90 3.69 7.96
CA ALA A 307 -31.03 5.12 8.17
C ALA A 307 -29.87 5.89 7.55
N GLY A 308 -30.13 7.10 7.08
CA GLY A 308 -29.12 8.09 6.73
C GLY A 308 -29.46 9.37 7.48
N ILE A 309 -28.49 10.22 7.79
CA ILE A 309 -28.77 11.52 8.39
C ILE A 309 -28.74 12.54 7.25
N VAL A 310 -29.80 13.31 7.14
CA VAL A 310 -29.93 14.36 6.12
C VAL A 310 -29.23 15.62 6.59
N SER A 311 -29.40 15.97 7.87
CA SER A 311 -28.76 17.13 8.49
C SER A 311 -28.77 17.05 10.01
N HIS A 312 -27.87 17.77 10.68
CA HIS A 312 -27.99 18.06 12.09
C HIS A 312 -27.46 19.45 12.44
N ASN A 313 -27.77 19.89 13.65
CA ASN A 313 -27.30 21.16 14.20
C ASN A 313 -26.68 21.01 15.62
N ILE A 314 -26.23 19.79 15.97
CA ILE A 314 -25.55 19.50 17.26
C ILE A 314 -24.33 20.42 17.43
N PRO A 315 -24.15 21.06 18.59
CA PRO A 315 -23.03 21.97 18.81
C PRO A 315 -21.69 21.23 18.85
N VAL A 316 -20.69 21.75 18.13
CA VAL A 316 -19.27 21.37 18.30
C VAL A 316 -18.66 21.94 19.59
N ARG A 317 -19.32 22.94 20.16
CA ARG A 317 -18.85 23.70 21.32
C ARG A 317 -20.04 24.18 22.13
N ALA A 318 -19.99 23.94 23.44
CA ALA A 318 -21.11 24.17 24.33
C ALA A 318 -20.64 24.74 25.67
N VAL A 319 -21.42 25.63 26.28
CA VAL A 319 -21.09 26.22 27.57
C VAL A 319 -21.51 25.25 28.68
N ALA A 320 -20.63 25.01 29.64
CA ALA A 320 -20.84 24.05 30.71
C ALA A 320 -22.19 24.28 31.43
N GLY A 321 -23.03 23.25 31.45
CA GLY A 321 -24.36 23.27 32.05
C GLY A 321 -25.48 23.92 31.21
N GLU A 322 -25.18 24.49 30.03
CA GLU A 322 -26.20 25.07 29.15
C GLU A 322 -26.87 24.01 28.26
N ALA A 323 -28.12 24.27 27.89
CA ALA A 323 -28.91 23.40 27.05
C ALA A 323 -29.07 23.97 25.63
N TYR A 324 -28.93 23.08 24.65
CA TYR A 324 -28.96 23.39 23.22
C TYR A 324 -30.07 22.58 22.54
N ALA A 325 -31.00 23.28 21.90
CA ALA A 325 -31.99 22.64 21.05
C ALA A 325 -31.30 22.08 19.81
N CYS A 326 -31.32 20.76 19.70
CA CYS A 326 -30.72 20.03 18.60
C CYS A 326 -31.82 19.40 17.75
N GLN A 327 -31.66 19.42 16.45
CA GLN A 327 -32.47 18.71 15.49
C GLN A 327 -31.53 17.88 14.63
N VAL A 328 -31.87 16.61 14.50
CA VAL A 328 -31.19 15.67 13.61
C VAL A 328 -32.25 15.17 12.64
N THR A 329 -32.12 15.48 11.36
CA THR A 329 -33.00 14.95 10.32
C THR A 329 -32.38 13.67 9.79
N MET A 330 -33.14 12.59 9.74
CA MET A 330 -32.71 11.30 9.21
C MET A 330 -33.67 10.82 8.11
N ARG A 331 -33.14 10.27 7.04
CA ARG A 331 -33.89 9.59 5.98
C ARG A 331 -34.06 8.12 6.33
N ASN A 332 -35.25 7.58 6.14
CA ASN A 332 -35.47 6.14 6.19
C ASN A 332 -34.79 5.50 4.99
N MET A 333 -33.65 4.88 5.28
CA MET A 333 -32.82 4.19 4.30
C MET A 333 -32.90 2.67 4.49
N GLY A 334 -34.01 2.14 5.01
CA GLY A 334 -34.34 0.71 4.99
C GLY A 334 -35.58 0.43 4.15
N ASP A 335 -36.01 -0.83 4.08
CA ASP A 335 -37.25 -1.26 3.40
C ASP A 335 -38.46 -1.38 4.35
N VAL A 336 -38.24 -1.14 5.64
CA VAL A 336 -39.28 -1.15 6.68
C VAL A 336 -39.64 0.28 7.09
N PRO A 337 -40.93 0.66 7.11
CA PRO A 337 -41.36 1.94 7.66
C PRO A 337 -40.95 2.09 9.13
N TRP A 338 -40.42 3.25 9.50
CA TRP A 338 -40.24 3.59 10.90
C TRP A 338 -41.59 3.97 11.47
N THR A 339 -42.02 3.32 12.56
CA THR A 339 -43.33 3.56 13.15
C THR A 339 -43.23 4.26 14.49
N VAL A 340 -44.18 5.14 14.78
CA VAL A 340 -44.30 5.81 16.10
C VAL A 340 -44.84 4.87 17.20
N ALA A 341 -45.29 3.67 16.84
CA ALA A 341 -46.11 2.82 17.69
C ALA A 341 -45.30 1.97 18.72
N PRO A 342 -45.57 2.12 20.03
CA PRO A 342 -45.01 1.21 21.05
C PRO A 342 -45.59 -0.22 20.93
N PRO A 343 -44.86 -1.26 21.40
CA PRO A 343 -43.64 -1.21 22.22
C PRO A 343 -42.32 -1.08 21.44
N ASN A 344 -42.37 -1.09 20.10
CA ASN A 344 -41.18 -1.14 19.24
C ASN A 344 -41.07 0.11 18.35
N GLY A 345 -41.38 1.29 18.93
CA GLY A 345 -41.24 2.57 18.24
C GLY A 345 -39.78 2.90 17.96
N PHE A 346 -39.56 3.84 17.04
CA PHE A 346 -38.24 4.28 16.61
C PHE A 346 -37.81 5.57 17.30
N TYR A 347 -36.54 5.62 17.68
CA TYR A 347 -35.96 6.73 18.40
C TYR A 347 -34.55 7.03 17.91
N LEU A 348 -34.15 8.30 18.01
CA LEU A 348 -32.75 8.67 18.00
C LEU A 348 -32.20 8.60 19.43
N GLY A 349 -31.39 7.57 19.67
CA GLY A 349 -30.85 7.25 20.99
C GLY A 349 -29.38 7.64 21.12
N LYS A 350 -28.96 7.90 22.36
CA LYS A 350 -27.56 8.07 22.73
C LYS A 350 -26.88 6.70 22.89
N VAL A 351 -25.86 6.44 22.08
CA VAL A 351 -25.01 5.26 22.18
C VAL A 351 -23.90 5.48 23.22
N LEU A 352 -23.22 6.63 23.16
CA LEU A 352 -22.13 7.01 24.06
C LEU A 352 -22.15 8.52 24.34
N GLY A 353 -21.65 8.94 25.50
CA GLY A 353 -21.49 10.35 25.88
C GLY A 353 -22.40 10.84 27.01
N GLU A 354 -22.20 12.10 27.39
CA GLU A 354 -23.00 12.82 28.39
C GLU A 354 -23.86 13.90 27.73
N GLY A 355 -24.96 14.31 28.35
CA GLY A 355 -25.72 15.49 27.95
C GLY A 355 -26.97 15.28 27.10
N ILE A 356 -27.21 14.07 26.59
CA ILE A 356 -28.54 13.68 26.06
C ILE A 356 -29.15 12.69 27.06
N ASP A 357 -30.19 13.10 27.76
CA ASP A 357 -30.86 12.29 28.79
C ASP A 357 -32.16 11.64 28.28
N ASP A 358 -32.80 12.25 27.29
CA ASP A 358 -34.03 11.77 26.66
C ASP A 358 -33.77 11.30 25.22
N TRP A 359 -34.48 10.23 24.84
CA TRP A 359 -34.43 9.65 23.50
C TRP A 359 -35.31 10.50 22.58
N GLY A 360 -34.79 10.94 21.43
CA GLY A 360 -35.58 11.71 20.46
C GLY A 360 -36.67 10.83 19.86
N PRO A 361 -37.96 11.02 20.19
CA PRO A 361 -39.00 10.17 19.66
C PRO A 361 -39.31 10.54 18.22
N LEU A 362 -39.64 9.52 17.43
CA LEU A 362 -40.18 9.75 16.10
C LEU A 362 -41.56 10.43 16.19
N SER A 363 -41.78 11.48 15.40
CA SER A 363 -42.99 12.31 15.46
C SER A 363 -44.13 11.84 14.53
N ALA A 364 -43.81 11.11 13.48
CA ALA A 364 -44.75 10.50 12.53
C ALA A 364 -44.12 9.25 11.89
N ASP A 365 -44.95 8.34 11.36
CA ASP A 365 -44.44 7.20 10.60
C ASP A 365 -43.65 7.69 9.38
N VAL A 366 -42.55 6.99 9.05
CA VAL A 366 -41.63 7.36 7.97
C VAL A 366 -41.50 6.20 7.03
N ASP A 367 -42.04 6.35 5.82
CA ASP A 367 -41.90 5.34 4.79
C ASP A 367 -40.45 5.30 4.26
N PRO A 368 -40.00 4.16 3.71
CA PRO A 368 -38.73 4.08 2.99
C PRO A 368 -38.54 5.25 2.01
N GLY A 369 -37.41 5.95 2.12
CA GLY A 369 -37.05 7.11 1.31
C GLY A 369 -37.45 8.48 1.89
N ASP A 370 -38.32 8.53 2.91
CA ASP A 370 -38.76 9.79 3.51
C ASP A 370 -37.85 10.26 4.66
N ASP A 371 -37.89 11.56 4.95
CA ASP A 371 -37.11 12.21 5.99
C ASP A 371 -37.93 12.39 7.28
N ALA A 372 -37.29 12.23 8.44
CA ALA A 372 -37.81 12.58 9.74
C ALA A 372 -36.84 13.39 10.57
N ALA A 373 -37.33 14.47 11.15
CA ALA A 373 -36.63 15.26 12.13
C ALA A 373 -36.82 14.67 13.53
N PHE A 374 -35.70 14.49 14.24
CA PHE A 374 -35.62 14.13 15.64
C PHE A 374 -35.17 15.36 16.42
N ASP A 375 -36.07 15.88 17.25
CA ASP A 375 -35.75 16.97 18.16
C ASP A 375 -35.17 16.40 19.46
N LEU A 376 -34.02 16.94 19.86
CA LEU A 376 -33.25 16.55 21.03
C LEU A 376 -32.86 17.80 21.82
N THR A 377 -32.54 17.63 23.10
CA THR A 377 -31.91 18.69 23.89
C THR A 377 -30.57 18.21 24.38
N TYR A 378 -29.49 18.81 23.88
CA TYR A 378 -28.14 18.58 24.38
C TYR A 378 -27.85 19.50 25.55
N THR A 379 -27.72 18.96 26.74
CA THR A 379 -27.26 19.68 27.94
C THR A 379 -25.78 19.44 28.14
N ALA A 380 -24.97 20.48 27.97
CA ALA A 380 -23.54 20.36 28.13
C ALA A 380 -23.17 19.91 29.56
N PRO A 381 -22.22 18.97 29.72
CA PRO A 381 -21.63 18.63 31.01
C PRO A 381 -21.26 19.86 31.85
N SER A 382 -21.37 19.74 33.17
CA SER A 382 -21.04 20.86 34.08
C SER A 382 -19.54 21.09 34.23
N ALA A 383 -18.71 20.10 33.88
CA ALA A 383 -17.27 20.23 33.83
C ALA A 383 -16.82 20.63 32.42
N PRO A 384 -15.98 21.66 32.28
CA PRO A 384 -15.31 21.94 31.03
C PRO A 384 -14.38 20.78 30.63
N GLY A 385 -14.31 20.49 29.34
CA GLY A 385 -13.56 19.35 28.82
C GLY A 385 -14.02 18.97 27.43
N ARG A 386 -13.38 17.95 26.84
CA ARG A 386 -13.81 17.38 25.57
C ARG A 386 -14.66 16.15 25.83
N TYR A 387 -15.79 16.09 25.16
CA TYR A 387 -16.77 15.03 25.31
C TYR A 387 -17.07 14.45 23.94
N ARG A 388 -17.17 13.13 23.87
CA ARG A 388 -17.69 12.45 22.69
C ARG A 388 -19.17 12.18 22.89
N LEU A 389 -19.99 12.59 21.94
CA LEU A 389 -21.39 12.21 21.83
C LEU A 389 -21.54 11.31 20.62
N THR A 390 -22.13 10.14 20.82
CA THR A 390 -22.50 9.23 19.73
C THR A 390 -24.00 8.98 19.76
N LEU A 391 -24.70 9.26 18.67
CA LEU A 391 -26.13 8.97 18.50
C LEU A 391 -26.35 7.94 17.38
N SER A 392 -27.43 7.15 17.47
CA SER A 392 -27.84 6.23 16.41
C SER A 392 -29.34 5.94 16.53
N LEU A 393 -29.96 5.47 15.44
CA LEU A 393 -31.33 5.01 15.53
C LEU A 393 -31.42 3.69 16.26
N VAL A 394 -32.55 3.52 16.91
CA VAL A 394 -32.87 2.33 17.65
C VAL A 394 -34.35 2.07 17.56
N GLN A 395 -34.67 0.85 17.17
CA GLN A 395 -36.00 0.33 17.36
C GLN A 395 -36.06 -0.20 18.80
N ALA A 396 -36.90 0.42 19.63
CA ALA A 396 -37.01 0.07 21.03
C ALA A 396 -37.25 -1.44 21.21
N ASN A 397 -36.51 -2.07 22.12
CA ASN A 397 -36.56 -3.51 22.42
C ASN A 397 -36.14 -4.45 21.27
N VAL A 398 -35.55 -3.94 20.18
CA VAL A 398 -35.12 -4.76 19.04
C VAL A 398 -33.63 -4.61 18.76
N THR A 399 -33.19 -3.50 18.17
CA THR A 399 -31.78 -3.31 17.79
C THR A 399 -31.45 -1.83 17.58
N TRP A 400 -30.18 -1.49 17.76
CA TRP A 400 -29.58 -0.28 17.21
C TRP A 400 -29.28 -0.49 15.73
N PHE A 401 -29.43 0.55 14.91
CA PHE A 401 -29.21 0.47 13.47
C PHE A 401 -28.94 1.85 12.86
N GLY A 402 -28.45 1.84 11.62
CA GLY A 402 -28.05 3.05 10.92
C GLY A 402 -26.71 3.62 11.44
N PRO A 403 -26.23 4.70 10.83
CA PRO A 403 -24.92 5.25 11.07
C PRO A 403 -24.80 5.80 12.49
N LEU A 404 -23.59 5.69 13.05
CA LEU A 404 -23.21 6.38 14.28
C LEU A 404 -22.97 7.85 13.93
N LEU A 405 -23.78 8.75 14.49
CA LEU A 405 -23.48 10.17 14.53
C LEU A 405 -22.48 10.40 15.67
N GLU A 406 -21.20 10.33 15.36
CA GLU A 406 -20.13 10.61 16.32
C GLU A 406 -19.69 12.06 16.26
N TRP A 407 -19.61 12.72 17.42
CA TRP A 407 -19.27 14.12 17.48
C TRP A 407 -18.45 14.45 18.73
N GLU A 408 -17.36 15.20 18.56
CA GLU A 408 -16.59 15.73 19.69
C GLU A 408 -17.09 17.14 20.03
N ILE A 409 -17.62 17.28 21.25
CA ILE A 409 -18.14 18.53 21.79
C ILE A 409 -17.14 19.08 22.79
N GLU A 410 -16.62 20.27 22.54
CA GLU A 410 -15.86 20.99 23.55
C GLU A 410 -16.82 21.71 24.50
N VAL A 411 -16.78 21.34 25.78
CA VAL A 411 -17.51 22.02 26.83
C VAL A 411 -16.60 23.10 27.44
N VAL A 412 -17.03 24.35 27.35
CA VAL A 412 -16.26 25.52 27.80
C VAL A 412 -16.84 26.13 29.08
N PRO A 413 -16.04 26.85 29.89
CA PRO A 413 -16.55 27.52 31.09
C PRO A 413 -17.65 28.55 30.81
N ALA A 414 -18.50 28.79 31.81
CA ALA A 414 -19.58 29.78 31.75
C ALA A 414 -19.08 31.17 31.30
N GLY A 415 -19.72 31.75 30.27
CA GLY A 415 -19.43 33.10 29.75
C GLY A 415 -18.50 33.18 28.53
N ALA A 416 -18.04 32.04 27.98
CA ALA A 416 -17.27 32.02 26.73
C ALA A 416 -18.15 32.36 25.50
N PRO A 417 -17.66 33.16 24.53
CA PRO A 417 -18.38 33.40 23.28
C PRO A 417 -18.47 32.11 22.46
N VAL A 418 -19.69 31.76 22.03
CA VAL A 418 -19.97 30.63 21.12
C VAL A 418 -20.35 31.22 19.77
N GLN A 419 -19.65 30.82 18.69
CA GLN A 419 -20.04 31.17 17.32
C GLN A 419 -20.26 29.91 16.49
N GLU A 420 -21.39 29.94 15.79
CA GLU A 420 -21.97 29.03 14.79
C GLU A 420 -22.27 27.57 15.16
N ILE A 421 -23.58 27.33 15.24
CA ILE A 421 -24.21 26.05 14.91
C ILE A 421 -24.01 25.84 13.41
N VAL A 422 -23.02 25.04 13.03
CA VAL A 422 -22.85 24.63 11.64
C VAL A 422 -23.84 23.51 11.37
N SER A 423 -24.72 23.73 10.39
CA SER A 423 -25.54 22.68 9.80
C SER A 423 -24.64 21.80 8.97
N TYR A 424 -24.40 20.57 9.44
CA TYR A 424 -23.73 19.56 8.64
C TYR A 424 -24.81 18.67 8.03
N PRO A 425 -24.87 18.54 6.69
CA PRO A 425 -25.58 17.44 6.07
C PRO A 425 -24.79 16.13 6.23
N ALA A 426 -25.46 15.00 5.94
CA ALA A 426 -24.98 13.60 5.96
C ALA A 426 -25.31 12.85 7.25
N PRO A 427 -25.27 11.49 7.27
CA PRO A 427 -25.11 10.37 6.30
C PRO A 427 -26.08 10.02 5.15
N VAL A 428 -25.49 9.42 4.11
CA VAL A 428 -26.14 8.68 3.00
C VAL A 428 -25.72 7.22 3.07
N LEU A 429 -26.56 6.27 2.65
CA LEU A 429 -26.10 4.92 2.29
C LEU A 429 -25.53 4.88 0.87
N GLY A 430 -24.65 3.93 0.59
CA GLY A 430 -24.09 3.73 -0.75
C GLY A 430 -25.11 3.12 -1.72
N ALA A 431 -24.77 3.01 -3.01
CA ALA A 431 -25.52 2.25 -4.02
C ALA A 431 -25.97 0.87 -3.51
N GLU A 432 -26.93 0.18 -4.12
CA GLU A 432 -27.21 -1.20 -3.71
C GLU A 432 -26.07 -2.16 -4.05
N ASP A 433 -26.00 -3.32 -3.39
CA ASP A 433 -25.00 -4.35 -3.74
C ASP A 433 -25.31 -4.99 -5.11
N ASP A 434 -26.58 -4.99 -5.52
CA ASP A 434 -27.00 -5.33 -6.90
C ASP A 434 -26.58 -4.26 -7.92
N ASP A 435 -26.44 -2.99 -7.50
CA ASP A 435 -25.97 -1.90 -8.36
C ASP A 435 -24.47 -2.03 -8.67
N LEU A 436 -23.67 -2.62 -7.77
CA LEU A 436 -22.26 -2.95 -8.02
C LEU A 436 -22.10 -4.06 -9.08
N GLY A 437 -23.17 -4.80 -9.37
CA GLY A 437 -23.25 -5.73 -10.51
C GLY A 437 -23.82 -5.12 -11.80
N SER A 438 -24.29 -3.86 -11.77
CA SER A 438 -24.97 -3.22 -12.90
C SER A 438 -24.04 -2.27 -13.70
N THR A 439 -23.99 -2.45 -15.03
CA THR A 439 -23.08 -1.74 -15.95
C THR A 439 -23.69 -0.45 -16.53
N THR A 440 -24.67 0.17 -15.88
CA THR A 440 -25.32 1.39 -16.41
C THR A 440 -24.53 2.64 -16.01
N ALA A 441 -24.33 3.55 -16.96
CA ALA A 441 -23.32 4.62 -16.93
C ALA A 441 -23.60 5.84 -16.01
N ASN A 442 -24.51 5.74 -15.03
CA ASN A 442 -24.78 6.79 -14.02
C ASN A 442 -25.03 6.13 -12.67
N ASN A 443 -23.98 5.52 -12.11
CA ASN A 443 -24.12 4.59 -11.00
C ASN A 443 -23.35 5.11 -9.77
N PRO A 444 -24.04 5.42 -8.65
CA PRO A 444 -23.43 5.67 -7.35
C PRO A 444 -22.41 4.60 -6.91
N ALA A 445 -22.45 3.41 -7.49
CA ALA A 445 -21.46 2.35 -7.27
C ALA A 445 -20.03 2.77 -7.63
N PHE A 446 -19.82 3.64 -8.63
CA PHE A 446 -18.47 4.15 -8.96
C PHE A 446 -17.93 5.08 -7.88
N ALA A 447 -18.78 6.00 -7.40
CA ALA A 447 -18.40 6.87 -6.29
C ALA A 447 -18.14 6.05 -5.02
N PHE A 448 -18.93 5.01 -4.76
CA PHE A 448 -18.71 4.10 -3.64
C PHE A 448 -17.41 3.31 -3.78
N ARG A 449 -17.10 2.76 -4.97
CA ARG A 449 -15.82 2.10 -5.23
C ARG A 449 -14.66 3.06 -4.97
N ARG A 450 -14.73 4.27 -5.52
CA ARG A 450 -13.73 5.31 -5.28
C ARG A 450 -13.56 5.64 -3.79
N CYS A 451 -14.65 5.71 -3.03
CA CYS A 451 -14.60 5.91 -1.58
C CYS A 451 -13.80 4.81 -0.89
N VAL A 452 -14.08 3.55 -1.24
CA VAL A 452 -13.38 2.40 -0.64
C VAL A 452 -11.91 2.37 -1.07
N ASP A 453 -11.61 2.69 -2.33
CA ASP A 453 -10.24 2.75 -2.84
C ASP A 453 -9.42 3.83 -2.11
N LEU A 454 -9.93 5.06 -1.98
CA LEU A 454 -9.23 6.13 -1.26
C LEU A 454 -9.03 5.81 0.22
N GLU A 455 -10.03 5.23 0.87
CA GLU A 455 -9.91 4.79 2.27
C GLU A 455 -8.89 3.66 2.42
N THR A 456 -8.90 2.70 1.49
CA THR A 456 -7.93 1.60 1.48
C THR A 456 -6.52 2.16 1.33
N SER A 457 -6.30 3.06 0.37
CA SER A 457 -5.01 3.73 0.15
C SER A 457 -4.51 4.41 1.42
N ALA A 458 -5.34 5.25 2.04
CA ALA A 458 -4.99 6.00 3.26
C ALA A 458 -4.68 5.10 4.47
N ARG A 459 -5.40 3.97 4.62
CA ARG A 459 -5.15 3.00 5.70
C ARG A 459 -3.85 2.24 5.49
N PHE A 460 -3.59 1.78 4.27
CA PHE A 460 -2.34 1.09 3.93
C PHE A 460 -1.14 2.03 4.05
N SER A 461 -1.23 3.25 3.50
CA SER A 461 -0.16 4.26 3.58
C SER A 461 0.23 4.59 5.02
N ARG A 462 -0.74 4.66 5.94
CA ARG A 462 -0.49 4.82 7.37
C ARG A 462 0.37 3.69 7.93
N VAL A 463 -0.08 2.44 7.79
CA VAL A 463 0.60 1.27 8.35
C VAL A 463 2.00 1.11 7.74
N ILE A 464 2.10 1.25 6.42
CA ILE A 464 3.36 1.12 5.69
C ILE A 464 4.38 2.17 6.12
N ARG A 465 3.98 3.43 6.25
CA ARG A 465 4.88 4.47 6.77
C ARG A 465 5.34 4.19 8.19
N ARG A 466 4.46 3.64 9.03
CA ARG A 466 4.86 3.24 10.38
C ARG A 466 5.92 2.16 10.32
N ILE A 467 5.74 1.15 9.47
CA ILE A 467 6.76 0.13 9.21
C ILE A 467 8.06 0.78 8.74
N ARG A 468 8.05 1.65 7.73
CA ARG A 468 9.28 2.32 7.24
C ARG A 468 10.03 3.12 8.31
N GLN A 469 9.34 3.61 9.35
CA GLN A 469 9.98 4.32 10.46
C GLN A 469 10.73 3.36 11.40
N ILE A 470 10.20 2.16 11.62
CA ILE A 470 10.79 1.17 12.54
C ILE A 470 11.68 0.15 11.82
N ASP A 471 11.44 -0.04 10.52
CA ASP A 471 12.15 -0.94 9.62
C ASP A 471 12.25 -0.35 8.20
N PRO A 472 13.38 0.30 7.88
CA PRO A 472 13.62 0.88 6.56
C PRO A 472 14.25 -0.11 5.57
N ASN A 473 14.51 -1.36 5.96
CA ASN A 473 15.32 -2.29 5.17
C ASN A 473 14.50 -3.31 4.38
N HIS A 474 13.38 -3.76 4.94
CA HIS A 474 12.57 -4.80 4.32
C HIS A 474 11.51 -4.24 3.38
N LEU A 475 11.20 -5.02 2.35
CA LEU A 475 10.12 -4.71 1.44
C LEU A 475 8.76 -4.97 2.09
N ILE A 476 7.71 -4.38 1.57
CA ILE A 476 6.35 -4.50 2.10
C ILE A 476 5.40 -4.83 0.96
N SER A 477 4.57 -5.84 1.16
CA SER A 477 3.46 -6.21 0.29
C SER A 477 2.25 -6.65 1.13
N CYS A 478 1.16 -7.00 0.47
CA CYS A 478 0.07 -7.78 1.04
C CYS A 478 -0.28 -8.94 0.11
N ARG A 479 -0.68 -10.09 0.64
CA ARG A 479 -1.21 -11.16 -0.23
C ARG A 479 -2.59 -10.78 -0.75
N GLN A 480 -2.76 -10.88 -2.06
CA GLN A 480 -4.05 -10.64 -2.69
C GLN A 480 -4.74 -11.98 -2.93
N GLY A 481 -5.87 -12.21 -2.25
CA GLY A 481 -6.72 -13.39 -2.41
C GLY A 481 -7.47 -13.47 -3.74
N TRP A 482 -6.88 -12.95 -4.82
CA TRP A 482 -7.41 -13.03 -6.17
C TRP A 482 -6.49 -13.91 -7.01
N GLY A 483 -7.05 -14.98 -7.56
CA GLY A 483 -6.28 -16.00 -8.25
C GLY A 483 -7.08 -17.01 -9.04
N GLY A 484 -6.43 -17.78 -9.90
CA GLY A 484 -7.06 -18.85 -10.68
C GLY A 484 -7.77 -18.33 -11.93
N ASN A 485 -8.97 -17.78 -11.77
CA ASN A 485 -9.83 -17.36 -12.88
C ASN A 485 -10.22 -15.87 -12.82
N GLY A 486 -9.47 -15.05 -12.06
CA GLY A 486 -9.70 -13.62 -11.88
C GLY A 486 -10.94 -13.24 -11.05
N SER A 487 -11.57 -14.25 -10.44
CA SER A 487 -12.44 -14.07 -9.29
C SER A 487 -11.82 -14.77 -8.09
N ASP A 488 -12.02 -14.22 -6.90
CA ASP A 488 -12.05 -15.06 -5.71
C ASP A 488 -13.00 -16.25 -6.00
N PRO A 489 -12.64 -17.52 -5.73
CA PRO A 489 -13.55 -18.68 -5.88
C PRO A 489 -14.93 -18.45 -5.26
N HIS A 490 -15.02 -17.47 -4.37
CA HIS A 490 -16.23 -16.86 -3.88
C HIS A 490 -16.43 -15.48 -4.54
N ALA A 491 -16.96 -15.45 -5.77
CA ALA A 491 -17.47 -14.26 -6.47
C ALA A 491 -18.51 -13.41 -5.66
N ARG A 492 -18.75 -13.80 -4.40
CA ARG A 492 -19.54 -13.16 -3.38
C ARG A 492 -18.73 -12.22 -2.46
N TYR A 493 -17.39 -12.14 -2.47
CA TYR A 493 -16.65 -11.19 -1.61
C TYR A 493 -16.40 -9.83 -2.26
N TYR A 494 -16.50 -8.76 -1.47
CA TYR A 494 -16.11 -7.39 -1.84
C TYR A 494 -14.58 -7.28 -1.84
N PRO A 495 -13.92 -7.21 -3.01
CA PRO A 495 -12.48 -7.25 -3.12
C PRO A 495 -11.87 -5.86 -2.92
N LEU A 496 -10.76 -5.76 -2.18
CA LEU A 496 -9.98 -4.52 -2.02
C LEU A 496 -9.11 -4.18 -3.23
N GLU A 497 -9.45 -3.15 -4.02
CA GLU A 497 -8.71 -2.80 -5.26
C GLU A 497 -7.20 -2.62 -5.05
N LEU A 498 -6.39 -3.27 -5.91
CA LEU A 498 -4.93 -3.13 -5.88
C LEU A 498 -4.48 -1.72 -6.26
N TYR A 499 -5.16 -1.11 -7.23
CA TYR A 499 -4.86 0.26 -7.68
C TYR A 499 -4.76 1.24 -6.51
N ALA A 500 -5.62 1.09 -5.50
CA ALA A 500 -5.60 1.92 -4.31
C ALA A 500 -4.36 1.72 -3.44
N THR A 501 -3.88 0.48 -3.26
CA THR A 501 -2.81 0.18 -2.31
C THR A 501 -1.43 0.15 -2.95
N ALA A 502 -1.37 -0.11 -4.24
CA ALA A 502 -0.15 -0.26 -5.02
C ALA A 502 0.89 0.87 -4.91
N PRO A 503 0.54 2.17 -4.75
CA PRO A 503 1.56 3.21 -4.60
C PRO A 503 2.39 3.06 -3.33
N HIS A 504 1.87 2.33 -2.35
CA HIS A 504 2.48 2.16 -1.03
C HIS A 504 3.22 0.83 -0.90
N LEU A 505 2.94 -0.16 -1.76
CA LEU A 505 3.56 -1.48 -1.73
C LEU A 505 4.82 -1.50 -2.59
N ASP A 506 5.83 -2.27 -2.21
CA ASP A 506 7.03 -2.45 -3.03
C ASP A 506 6.82 -3.41 -4.20
N PHE A 507 5.88 -4.34 -4.06
CA PHE A 507 5.52 -5.32 -5.08
C PHE A 507 4.08 -5.80 -4.87
N LEU A 508 3.54 -6.53 -5.84
CA LEU A 508 2.22 -7.13 -5.76
C LEU A 508 2.38 -8.63 -5.59
N SER A 509 1.53 -9.22 -4.74
CA SER A 509 1.54 -10.63 -4.44
C SER A 509 0.19 -11.33 -4.64
N PRO A 510 -0.24 -11.54 -5.91
CA PRO A 510 -1.46 -12.27 -6.21
C PRO A 510 -1.28 -13.76 -5.94
N GLU A 511 -2.40 -14.50 -6.02
CA GLU A 511 -2.44 -15.93 -5.78
C GLU A 511 -2.99 -16.67 -6.99
N ASN A 512 -2.82 -17.98 -7.07
CA ASN A 512 -3.41 -18.78 -8.14
C ASN A 512 -3.73 -20.20 -7.69
N TYR A 513 -5.01 -20.41 -7.40
CA TYR A 513 -5.54 -21.71 -7.04
C TYR A 513 -6.38 -22.27 -8.18
N GLU A 514 -6.02 -23.47 -8.61
CA GLU A 514 -6.91 -24.30 -9.42
C GLU A 514 -7.63 -25.29 -8.48
N PHE A 515 -8.89 -24.99 -8.18
CA PHE A 515 -9.80 -25.90 -7.52
C PHE A 515 -10.50 -26.72 -8.60
N MET A 516 -10.47 -28.06 -8.46
CA MET A 516 -11.15 -29.05 -9.31
C MET A 516 -10.33 -29.65 -10.46
N ASP A 517 -10.78 -30.82 -10.92
CA ASP A 517 -10.20 -31.75 -11.91
C ASP A 517 -9.84 -31.19 -13.30
N PHE A 518 -9.93 -29.87 -13.51
CA PHE A 518 -9.77 -29.19 -14.80
C PHE A 518 -8.40 -28.52 -14.90
N LEU A 519 -7.46 -29.18 -15.56
CA LEU A 519 -6.19 -28.58 -15.94
C LEU A 519 -6.31 -28.00 -17.36
N GLU A 520 -6.80 -26.78 -17.50
CA GLU A 520 -6.85 -26.09 -18.79
C GLU A 520 -5.73 -25.05 -18.89
N SER A 521 -4.63 -25.42 -19.57
CA SER A 521 -3.41 -24.59 -19.69
C SER A 521 -3.69 -23.17 -20.19
N ASP A 522 -4.66 -22.99 -21.10
CA ASP A 522 -5.06 -21.69 -21.62
C ASP A 522 -5.77 -20.82 -20.58
N THR A 523 -6.55 -21.42 -19.68
CA THR A 523 -7.23 -20.71 -18.59
C THR A 523 -6.21 -20.14 -17.61
N ILE A 524 -5.23 -20.95 -17.18
CA ILE A 524 -4.14 -20.52 -16.30
C ILE A 524 -3.32 -19.42 -16.97
N LEU A 525 -2.91 -19.60 -18.23
CA LEU A 525 -2.11 -18.63 -18.96
C LEU A 525 -2.84 -17.29 -19.12
N GLY A 526 -4.11 -17.33 -19.51
CA GLY A 526 -4.95 -16.15 -19.68
C GLY A 526 -5.13 -15.40 -18.37
N ALA A 527 -5.31 -16.15 -17.27
CA ALA A 527 -5.44 -15.58 -15.94
C ALA A 527 -4.16 -14.87 -15.51
N MET A 528 -3.02 -15.57 -15.55
CA MET A 528 -1.72 -15.00 -15.20
C MET A 528 -1.37 -13.79 -16.05
N ALA A 529 -1.57 -13.86 -17.37
CA ALA A 529 -1.28 -12.75 -18.27
C ALA A 529 -2.14 -11.50 -17.98
N ALA A 530 -3.41 -11.67 -17.61
CA ALA A 530 -4.30 -10.56 -17.28
C ALA A 530 -4.01 -9.97 -15.89
N ILE A 531 -3.89 -10.81 -14.86
CA ILE A 531 -3.58 -10.40 -13.48
C ILE A 531 -2.24 -9.67 -13.45
N GLU A 532 -1.20 -10.23 -14.04
CA GLU A 532 0.12 -9.60 -14.03
C GLU A 532 0.18 -8.30 -14.84
N ALA A 533 -0.59 -8.18 -15.92
CA ALA A 533 -0.67 -6.94 -16.68
C ALA A 533 -1.36 -5.84 -15.85
N TYR A 534 -2.41 -6.20 -15.12
CA TYR A 534 -3.11 -5.32 -14.21
C TYR A 534 -2.22 -4.91 -13.03
N CYS A 535 -1.58 -5.85 -12.32
CA CYS A 535 -0.68 -5.56 -11.20
C CYS A 535 0.40 -4.55 -11.59
N ARG A 536 1.01 -4.70 -12.78
CA ARG A 536 2.07 -3.79 -13.25
C ARG A 536 1.54 -2.44 -13.71
N TRP A 537 0.36 -2.38 -14.30
CA TRP A 537 -0.26 -1.09 -14.62
C TRP A 537 -0.60 -0.32 -13.34
N ALA A 538 -1.28 -1.00 -12.41
CA ALA A 538 -1.78 -0.45 -11.15
C ALA A 538 -0.67 0.03 -10.20
N SER A 539 0.58 -0.40 -10.39
CA SER A 539 1.73 -0.09 -9.53
C SER A 539 2.86 0.65 -10.24
N ASP A 540 2.64 1.09 -11.47
CA ASP A 540 3.70 1.68 -12.30
C ASP A 540 4.95 0.78 -12.47
N GLY A 541 4.72 -0.52 -12.63
CA GLY A 541 5.74 -1.48 -13.01
C GLY A 541 6.45 -2.16 -11.85
N HIS A 542 5.87 -2.16 -10.65
CA HIS A 542 6.41 -2.94 -9.53
C HIS A 542 6.47 -4.46 -9.87
N PRO A 543 7.37 -5.22 -9.20
CA PRO A 543 7.45 -6.66 -9.37
C PRO A 543 6.13 -7.36 -9.04
N VAL A 544 5.89 -8.51 -9.68
CA VAL A 544 4.74 -9.38 -9.40
C VAL A 544 5.21 -10.75 -8.90
N PHE A 545 4.92 -11.06 -7.64
CA PHE A 545 5.33 -12.30 -6.97
C PHE A 545 4.11 -13.15 -6.64
N TRP A 546 3.92 -14.30 -7.27
CA TRP A 546 2.79 -15.17 -6.95
C TRP A 546 2.97 -15.78 -5.55
N ALA A 547 2.33 -15.20 -4.54
CA ALA A 547 2.57 -15.60 -3.16
C ALA A 547 2.00 -16.98 -2.84
N GLU A 548 1.00 -17.43 -3.57
CA GLU A 548 0.47 -18.79 -3.47
C GLU A 548 0.11 -19.30 -4.86
N ALA A 549 0.61 -20.48 -5.21
CA ALA A 549 0.17 -21.21 -6.40
C ALA A 549 -0.09 -22.66 -6.01
N ALA A 550 -1.31 -23.15 -6.29
CA ALA A 550 -1.70 -24.48 -5.83
C ALA A 550 -2.63 -25.21 -6.79
N PHE A 551 -2.58 -26.54 -6.68
CA PHE A 551 -3.63 -27.45 -7.11
C PHE A 551 -3.92 -28.39 -5.93
N THR A 552 -5.13 -28.31 -5.39
CA THR A 552 -5.56 -29.13 -4.25
C THR A 552 -6.69 -30.07 -4.68
N PRO A 553 -6.46 -31.40 -4.70
CA PRO A 553 -7.51 -32.36 -5.02
C PRO A 553 -8.58 -32.42 -3.91
N MET A 554 -9.85 -32.59 -4.29
CA MET A 554 -10.99 -32.66 -3.34
C MET A 554 -11.14 -34.03 -2.63
N ASN A 555 -10.39 -35.05 -3.08
CA ASN A 555 -10.39 -36.40 -2.52
C ASN A 555 -8.96 -36.82 -2.14
N ASP A 556 -8.81 -37.94 -1.42
CA ASP A 556 -7.51 -38.56 -1.14
C ASP A 556 -6.81 -38.76 -2.49
N PRO A 557 -5.65 -38.13 -2.71
CA PRO A 557 -5.02 -38.13 -4.01
C PRO A 557 -4.55 -39.54 -4.31
N ASP A 558 -5.10 -40.10 -5.39
CA ASP A 558 -4.46 -41.20 -6.07
C ASP A 558 -3.27 -40.69 -6.90
N GLU A 559 -2.54 -41.62 -7.52
CA GLU A 559 -1.39 -41.32 -8.38
C GLU A 559 -1.74 -40.31 -9.49
N ALA A 560 -2.96 -40.37 -10.05
CA ALA A 560 -3.38 -39.45 -11.10
C ALA A 560 -3.58 -38.02 -10.57
N HIS A 561 -4.06 -37.85 -9.33
CA HIS A 561 -4.14 -36.51 -8.72
C HIS A 561 -2.75 -35.93 -8.45
N LEU A 562 -1.80 -36.76 -7.98
CA LEU A 562 -0.41 -36.32 -7.77
C LEU A 562 0.29 -35.95 -9.08
N ASP A 563 0.05 -36.71 -10.14
CA ASP A 563 0.56 -36.39 -11.48
C ASP A 563 -0.05 -35.09 -12.03
N LYS A 564 -1.35 -34.85 -11.79
CA LYS A 564 -2.00 -33.58 -12.15
C LYS A 564 -1.41 -32.40 -11.38
N GLN A 565 -1.16 -32.55 -10.08
CA GLN A 565 -0.51 -31.52 -9.26
C GLN A 565 0.89 -31.18 -9.81
N ALA A 566 1.70 -32.21 -10.12
CA ALA A 566 3.02 -32.01 -10.72
C ALA A 566 2.95 -31.33 -12.10
N ALA A 567 1.98 -31.73 -12.93
CA ALA A 567 1.73 -31.09 -14.22
C ALA A 567 1.31 -29.63 -14.07
N TYR A 568 0.48 -29.29 -13.08
CA TYR A 568 0.09 -27.91 -12.77
C TYR A 568 1.32 -27.07 -12.40
N PHE A 569 2.17 -27.55 -11.49
CA PHE A 569 3.37 -26.82 -11.04
C PHE A 569 4.32 -26.59 -12.22
N GLY A 570 4.52 -27.61 -13.06
CA GLY A 570 5.28 -27.49 -14.30
C GLY A 570 4.67 -26.48 -15.29
N LEU A 571 3.34 -26.48 -15.47
CA LEU A 571 2.68 -25.49 -16.34
C LEU A 571 2.79 -24.08 -15.79
N PHE A 572 2.57 -23.90 -14.48
CA PHE A 572 2.65 -22.62 -13.80
C PHE A 572 4.02 -21.97 -13.99
N ILE A 573 5.10 -22.75 -13.79
CA ILE A 573 6.47 -22.26 -14.03
C ILE A 573 6.64 -21.83 -15.49
N SER A 574 6.12 -22.60 -16.46
CA SER A 574 6.19 -22.24 -17.88
C SER A 574 5.50 -20.90 -18.16
N HIS A 575 4.31 -20.71 -17.57
CA HIS A 575 3.51 -19.52 -17.75
C HIS A 575 4.15 -18.31 -17.08
N MET A 576 4.60 -18.45 -15.82
CA MET A 576 5.37 -17.43 -15.09
C MET A 576 6.57 -16.92 -15.91
N LEU A 577 7.32 -17.83 -16.54
CA LEU A 577 8.45 -17.46 -17.40
C LEU A 577 8.00 -16.71 -18.66
N SER A 578 6.84 -17.06 -19.22
CA SER A 578 6.29 -16.43 -20.43
C SER A 578 5.66 -15.05 -20.18
N THR A 579 5.00 -14.86 -19.03
CA THR A 579 4.35 -13.62 -18.60
C THR A 579 5.30 -12.68 -17.85
N LEU A 580 6.46 -13.22 -17.45
CA LEU A 580 7.57 -12.55 -16.76
C LEU A 580 7.30 -12.21 -15.29
N ALA A 581 6.43 -12.94 -14.61
CA ALA A 581 6.33 -12.85 -13.15
C ALA A 581 7.70 -12.99 -12.48
N ASP A 582 7.85 -12.30 -11.36
CA ASP A 582 9.11 -12.09 -10.67
C ASP A 582 9.42 -13.21 -9.67
N GLY A 583 8.41 -13.98 -9.28
CA GLY A 583 8.61 -15.20 -8.52
C GLY A 583 7.33 -15.91 -8.16
N VAL A 584 7.47 -17.00 -7.40
CA VAL A 584 6.35 -17.81 -6.90
C VAL A 584 6.71 -18.54 -5.61
N THR A 585 5.75 -18.65 -4.70
CA THR A 585 5.72 -19.68 -3.66
C THR A 585 4.53 -20.61 -3.89
N PHE A 586 4.80 -21.92 -3.93
CA PHE A 586 3.77 -22.93 -4.11
C PHE A 586 3.17 -23.35 -2.77
N TRP A 587 1.86 -23.57 -2.76
CA TRP A 587 1.18 -24.13 -1.62
C TRP A 587 1.36 -25.66 -1.63
N TRP A 588 1.95 -26.30 -0.64
CA TRP A 588 2.73 -25.80 0.47
C TRP A 588 3.57 -26.95 1.04
N TRP A 589 4.50 -26.66 1.93
CA TRP A 589 5.34 -27.64 2.61
C TRP A 589 4.95 -27.80 4.08
N PRO A 590 4.81 -29.04 4.59
CA PRO A 590 4.77 -30.30 3.82
C PRO A 590 3.41 -30.54 3.14
N GLY A 591 2.36 -29.93 3.73
CA GLY A 591 0.93 -30.05 3.45
C GLY A 591 0.31 -31.44 3.58
N GLY A 592 -1.02 -31.47 3.65
CA GLY A 592 -1.87 -32.61 3.99
C GLY A 592 -1.42 -33.94 3.38
N THR A 593 -1.36 -34.95 4.24
CA THR A 593 -0.95 -36.32 3.94
C THR A 593 -2.13 -37.25 3.71
N ARG A 594 -3.32 -36.90 4.22
CA ARG A 594 -4.59 -37.65 4.18
C ARG A 594 -5.80 -36.71 4.20
N LEU A 595 -6.95 -37.14 3.65
CA LEU A 595 -8.22 -36.39 3.72
C LEU A 595 -8.72 -36.12 5.15
N ASP A 596 -8.41 -37.00 6.10
CA ASP A 596 -8.81 -36.82 7.50
C ASP A 596 -7.93 -35.83 8.26
N GLU A 597 -6.93 -35.25 7.60
CA GLU A 597 -6.02 -34.24 8.15
C GLU A 597 -6.60 -32.82 8.10
N ASP A 598 -7.77 -32.62 7.50
CA ASP A 598 -8.48 -31.32 7.41
C ASP A 598 -7.56 -30.18 6.94
N SER A 599 -6.71 -30.45 5.95
CA SER A 599 -5.74 -29.50 5.37
C SER A 599 -5.49 -29.76 3.88
N ASP A 600 -5.05 -28.74 3.16
CA ASP A 600 -4.74 -28.82 1.73
C ASP A 600 -3.53 -29.71 1.44
N PHE A 601 -3.53 -30.40 0.30
CA PHE A 601 -2.42 -31.28 -0.10
C PHE A 601 -1.16 -30.51 -0.48
N GLY A 602 -0.06 -30.80 0.23
CA GLY A 602 1.24 -30.18 -0.04
C GLY A 602 2.17 -31.01 -0.92
N VAL A 603 3.44 -30.65 -0.89
CA VAL A 603 4.48 -31.14 -1.82
C VAL A 603 5.30 -32.31 -1.28
N THR A 604 5.01 -32.81 -0.08
CA THR A 604 5.72 -33.96 0.52
C THR A 604 4.76 -35.01 1.08
N ASN A 605 5.25 -36.24 1.25
CA ASN A 605 4.52 -37.33 1.90
C ASN A 605 4.65 -37.26 3.43
N ALA A 606 3.86 -38.08 4.15
CA ALA A 606 3.91 -38.17 5.62
C ALA A 606 5.28 -38.61 6.19
N ASP A 607 6.09 -39.28 5.38
CA ASP A 607 7.47 -39.65 5.74
C ASP A 607 8.50 -38.58 5.33
N ARG A 608 8.03 -37.40 4.92
CA ARG A 608 8.79 -36.24 4.43
C ARG A 608 9.55 -36.48 3.12
N THR A 609 9.24 -37.56 2.40
CA THR A 609 9.77 -37.73 1.05
C THR A 609 9.07 -36.78 0.06
N PRO A 610 9.78 -36.23 -0.94
CA PRO A 610 9.18 -35.39 -1.99
C PRO A 610 8.06 -36.12 -2.75
N ARG A 611 6.98 -35.40 -3.07
CA ARG A 611 5.95 -35.84 -4.03
C ARG A 611 6.35 -35.47 -5.46
N PRO A 612 5.67 -36.00 -6.50
CA PRO A 612 5.90 -35.59 -7.89
C PRO A 612 5.88 -34.07 -8.12
N ALA A 613 5.05 -33.32 -7.38
CA ALA A 613 5.04 -31.86 -7.45
C ALA A 613 6.35 -31.21 -6.97
N ALA A 614 6.90 -31.66 -5.84
CA ALA A 614 8.22 -31.23 -5.37
C ALA A 614 9.32 -31.61 -6.38
N GLU A 615 9.27 -32.80 -6.96
CA GLU A 615 10.22 -33.21 -8.00
C GLU A 615 10.15 -32.33 -9.25
N ALA A 616 8.93 -31.97 -9.69
CA ALA A 616 8.70 -31.06 -10.82
C ALA A 616 9.25 -29.65 -10.54
N MET A 617 9.12 -29.17 -9.30
CA MET A 617 9.73 -27.90 -8.87
C MET A 617 11.26 -27.98 -8.95
N ALA A 618 11.85 -29.00 -8.31
CA ALA A 618 13.29 -29.19 -8.25
C ALA A 618 13.91 -29.30 -9.64
N ALA A 619 13.25 -29.97 -10.57
CA ALA A 619 13.71 -30.14 -11.95
C ALA A 619 13.79 -28.82 -12.74
N ARG A 620 13.08 -27.77 -12.31
CA ARG A 620 12.96 -26.48 -13.02
C ARG A 620 13.44 -25.27 -12.23
N SER A 621 13.94 -25.44 -11.02
CA SER A 621 14.40 -24.34 -10.16
C SER A 621 15.46 -23.46 -10.84
N ALA A 622 16.42 -24.06 -11.55
CA ALA A 622 17.44 -23.33 -12.30
C ALA A 622 16.87 -22.46 -13.43
N GLU A 623 15.76 -22.87 -14.05
CA GLU A 623 15.06 -22.07 -15.07
C GLU A 623 14.23 -20.96 -14.42
N ALA A 624 13.49 -21.31 -13.35
CA ALA A 624 12.64 -20.38 -12.61
C ALA A 624 13.42 -19.21 -11.97
N THR A 625 14.68 -19.46 -11.60
CA THR A 625 15.57 -18.49 -10.95
C THR A 625 16.56 -17.81 -11.90
N ALA A 626 16.53 -18.12 -13.20
CA ALA A 626 17.41 -17.51 -14.19
C ALA A 626 16.89 -16.16 -14.67
N GLU A 627 17.83 -15.31 -15.11
CA GLU A 627 17.55 -14.04 -15.77
C GLU A 627 16.73 -14.22 -17.05
N ARG A 628 15.74 -13.34 -17.27
CA ARG A 628 14.78 -13.43 -18.38
C ARG A 628 14.80 -12.17 -19.24
N ALA A 629 14.92 -12.34 -20.55
CA ALA A 629 14.78 -11.23 -21.48
C ALA A 629 13.32 -10.78 -21.59
N THR A 630 13.08 -9.47 -21.49
CA THR A 630 11.74 -8.90 -21.72
C THR A 630 11.41 -8.88 -23.22
N PRO A 631 10.28 -9.49 -23.66
CA PRO A 631 9.86 -9.40 -25.05
C PRO A 631 9.62 -7.95 -25.48
N SER A 632 10.12 -7.57 -26.66
CA SER A 632 9.90 -6.23 -27.22
C SER A 632 8.50 -6.05 -27.83
N ALA A 633 7.76 -7.14 -28.07
CA ALA A 633 6.44 -7.10 -28.70
C ALA A 633 5.33 -7.08 -27.65
N THR A 634 4.48 -6.05 -27.69
CA THR A 634 3.41 -5.84 -26.72
C THR A 634 2.04 -5.75 -27.39
N THR A 635 0.99 -6.19 -26.69
CA THR A 635 -0.41 -5.93 -27.04
C THR A 635 -0.99 -5.05 -25.95
N LEU A 636 -1.64 -3.95 -26.33
CA LEU A 636 -2.18 -2.99 -25.38
C LEU A 636 -3.63 -3.30 -25.03
N GLY A 637 -3.98 -3.16 -23.75
CA GLY A 637 -5.34 -3.08 -23.24
C GLY A 637 -5.57 -1.72 -22.59
N ILE A 638 -6.72 -1.10 -22.84
CA ILE A 638 -7.10 0.17 -22.19
C ILE A 638 -7.94 -0.15 -20.97
N VAL A 639 -7.53 0.34 -19.81
CA VAL A 639 -8.28 0.21 -18.55
C VAL A 639 -8.99 1.52 -18.26
N ASP A 640 -10.28 1.44 -17.94
CA ASP A 640 -11.08 2.57 -17.48
C ASP A 640 -11.78 2.18 -16.18
N LEU A 641 -11.27 2.70 -15.06
CA LEU A 641 -11.79 2.43 -13.71
C LEU A 641 -13.26 2.88 -13.52
N PHE A 642 -13.80 3.70 -14.43
CA PHE A 642 -15.17 4.21 -14.38
C PHE A 642 -16.13 3.48 -15.31
N THR A 643 -15.73 2.34 -15.88
CA THR A 643 -16.62 1.51 -16.72
C THR A 643 -17.17 0.29 -15.99
N ASP A 644 -16.54 -0.16 -14.90
CA ASP A 644 -16.99 -1.30 -14.11
C ASP A 644 -16.76 -1.11 -12.59
N PRO A 645 -17.82 -0.98 -11.77
CA PRO A 645 -17.67 -0.67 -10.35
C PRO A 645 -17.27 -1.91 -9.52
N ARG A 646 -17.18 -3.10 -10.13
CA ARG A 646 -16.66 -4.31 -9.49
C ARG A 646 -15.15 -4.23 -9.24
N GLY A 647 -14.44 -3.30 -9.91
CA GLY A 647 -12.99 -3.15 -9.85
C GLY A 647 -12.27 -4.27 -10.58
N PHE A 648 -11.23 -4.84 -9.96
CA PHE A 648 -10.39 -5.86 -10.58
C PHE A 648 -11.16 -7.00 -11.27
N PRO A 649 -12.17 -7.66 -10.67
CA PRO A 649 -12.94 -8.69 -11.37
C PRO A 649 -13.58 -8.22 -12.69
N GLY A 650 -14.06 -6.97 -12.74
CA GLY A 650 -14.61 -6.36 -13.95
C GLY A 650 -13.54 -6.14 -15.02
N ILE A 651 -12.39 -5.60 -14.61
CA ILE A 651 -11.22 -5.40 -15.48
C ILE A 651 -10.72 -6.75 -15.99
N TYR A 652 -10.56 -7.72 -15.12
CA TYR A 652 -10.14 -9.06 -15.50
C TYR A 652 -11.05 -9.67 -16.57
N GLU A 653 -12.37 -9.63 -16.36
CA GLU A 653 -13.36 -10.15 -17.32
C GLU A 653 -13.26 -9.47 -18.69
N ALA A 654 -13.05 -8.15 -18.71
CA ALA A 654 -12.88 -7.39 -19.95
C ALA A 654 -11.58 -7.71 -20.69
N HIS A 655 -10.53 -8.14 -19.99
CA HIS A 655 -9.18 -8.25 -20.54
C HIS A 655 -8.66 -9.69 -20.74
N ARG A 656 -9.18 -10.70 -20.01
CA ARG A 656 -8.63 -12.07 -19.99
C ARG A 656 -8.47 -12.72 -21.37
N SER A 657 -9.43 -12.51 -22.27
CA SER A 657 -9.40 -13.11 -23.62
C SER A 657 -8.30 -12.49 -24.49
N ALA A 658 -8.11 -11.17 -24.40
CA ALA A 658 -7.07 -10.46 -25.14
C ALA A 658 -5.68 -10.75 -24.58
N ALA A 659 -5.56 -10.88 -23.26
CA ALA A 659 -4.34 -11.27 -22.57
C ALA A 659 -3.89 -12.68 -22.98
N LEU A 660 -4.82 -13.65 -22.99
CA LEU A 660 -4.55 -15.01 -23.48
C LEU A 660 -4.06 -15.00 -24.92
N ALA A 661 -4.77 -14.31 -25.82
CA ALA A 661 -4.39 -14.24 -27.23
C ALA A 661 -3.00 -13.60 -27.45
N ALA A 662 -2.65 -12.60 -26.63
CA ALA A 662 -1.32 -11.99 -26.66
C ALA A 662 -0.24 -12.98 -26.20
N ALA A 663 -0.48 -13.68 -25.08
CA ALA A 663 0.44 -14.66 -24.53
C ALA A 663 0.69 -15.83 -25.51
N GLN A 664 -0.37 -16.38 -26.12
CA GLN A 664 -0.26 -17.43 -27.16
C GLN A 664 0.52 -16.97 -28.40
N ALA A 665 0.51 -15.66 -28.70
CA ALA A 665 1.29 -15.06 -29.77
C ALA A 665 2.75 -14.73 -29.37
N GLY A 666 3.18 -15.06 -28.15
CA GLY A 666 4.50 -14.72 -27.62
C GLY A 666 4.68 -13.22 -27.40
N ARG A 667 3.60 -12.49 -27.13
CA ARG A 667 3.58 -11.05 -26.87
C ARG A 667 3.22 -10.80 -25.42
N ARG A 668 3.75 -9.73 -24.84
CA ARG A 668 3.34 -9.28 -23.51
C ARG A 668 2.04 -8.49 -23.62
N TYR A 669 1.04 -8.83 -22.80
CA TYR A 669 -0.13 -7.97 -22.62
C TYR A 669 0.21 -6.84 -21.65
N VAL A 670 -0.04 -5.60 -22.04
CA VAL A 670 0.27 -4.40 -21.24
C VAL A 670 -1.00 -3.59 -21.12
N MET A 671 -1.40 -3.28 -19.90
CA MET A 671 -2.51 -2.38 -19.62
C MET A 671 -2.02 -0.94 -19.52
N VAL A 672 -2.81 -0.01 -20.01
CA VAL A 672 -2.62 1.44 -19.86
C VAL A 672 -3.95 2.08 -19.47
N GLY A 673 -3.90 3.11 -18.65
CA GLY A 673 -5.11 3.85 -18.24
C GLY A 673 -5.68 4.61 -19.43
N ASP A 674 -7.00 4.79 -19.48
CA ASP A 674 -7.63 5.57 -20.56
C ASP A 674 -7.29 7.06 -20.50
N GLY A 675 -6.83 7.55 -19.34
CA GLY A 675 -6.22 8.87 -19.17
C GLY A 675 -4.69 8.90 -19.31
N GLU A 676 -4.02 7.77 -19.52
CA GLU A 676 -2.56 7.71 -19.53
C GLU A 676 -1.99 8.49 -20.73
N GLY A 677 -1.05 9.38 -20.46
CA GLY A 677 -0.49 10.30 -21.46
C GLY A 677 -1.24 11.63 -21.60
N THR A 678 -2.31 11.85 -20.82
CA THR A 678 -2.95 13.15 -20.68
C THR A 678 -2.28 14.01 -19.59
N MET A 679 -2.58 15.30 -19.62
CA MET A 679 -2.12 16.28 -18.62
C MET A 679 -3.30 16.81 -17.81
N SER A 680 -3.05 17.39 -16.63
CA SER A 680 -4.12 17.99 -15.80
C SER A 680 -4.88 19.14 -16.47
N GLU A 681 -4.29 19.78 -17.47
CA GLU A 681 -4.92 20.71 -18.41
C GLU A 681 -6.09 20.10 -19.19
N GLU A 682 -5.94 18.84 -19.58
CA GLU A 682 -6.81 18.13 -20.52
C GLU A 682 -7.79 17.20 -19.80
N ALA A 683 -7.66 17.07 -18.48
CA ALA A 683 -8.42 16.12 -17.69
C ALA A 683 -9.92 16.47 -17.72
N PRO A 684 -10.77 15.61 -18.28
CA PRO A 684 -12.20 15.85 -18.34
C PRO A 684 -12.80 15.73 -16.94
N VAL A 685 -13.70 16.66 -16.62
CA VAL A 685 -14.62 16.52 -15.50
C VAL A 685 -15.78 15.65 -16.01
N THR A 686 -15.86 14.39 -15.58
CA THR A 686 -16.93 13.47 -16.01
C THR A 686 -17.93 13.20 -14.87
N ILE A 687 -19.06 12.59 -15.26
CA ILE A 687 -20.25 12.18 -14.48
C ILE A 687 -20.24 12.64 -13.02
N GLY A 688 -21.01 13.68 -12.74
CA GLY A 688 -21.16 14.25 -11.41
C GLY A 688 -20.07 15.16 -10.89
N GLY A 689 -19.27 15.73 -11.79
CA GLY A 689 -18.27 16.71 -11.38
C GLY A 689 -17.00 16.07 -10.81
N MET A 690 -16.88 14.73 -10.84
CA MET A 690 -15.70 14.03 -10.37
C MET A 690 -14.57 14.11 -11.41
N PRO A 691 -13.34 14.45 -11.01
CA PRO A 691 -12.21 14.41 -11.93
C PRO A 691 -11.82 12.95 -12.21
N LYS A 692 -11.99 12.51 -13.46
CA LYS A 692 -11.71 11.12 -13.85
C LYS A 692 -10.25 10.73 -13.65
N HIS A 693 -9.33 11.62 -14.06
CA HIS A 693 -7.88 11.35 -14.08
C HIS A 693 -7.07 12.20 -13.10
N LEU A 694 -7.71 12.98 -12.21
CA LEU A 694 -7.02 13.81 -11.21
C LEU A 694 -7.34 13.37 -9.79
N TRP A 695 -7.03 12.11 -9.49
CA TRP A 695 -7.15 11.57 -8.14
C TRP A 695 -5.90 11.94 -7.36
N ALA A 696 -6.09 12.51 -6.18
CA ALA A 696 -5.01 12.74 -5.22
C ALA A 696 -5.30 12.01 -3.91
N GLU A 697 -4.22 11.62 -3.25
CA GLU A 697 -4.19 11.28 -1.83
C GLU A 697 -3.29 12.27 -1.10
N ILE A 698 -3.74 12.79 0.04
CA ILE A 698 -2.85 13.42 1.01
C ILE A 698 -2.33 12.31 1.91
N ASP A 699 -1.13 11.84 1.62
CA ASP A 699 -0.48 10.79 2.39
C ASP A 699 -0.10 11.33 3.77
N LYS A 700 0.56 12.48 3.84
CA LYS A 700 1.00 13.09 5.12
C LYS A 700 0.76 14.59 5.17
N VAL A 701 0.37 15.08 6.34
CA VAL A 701 0.54 16.48 6.74
C VAL A 701 1.21 16.53 8.10
N GLU A 702 2.22 17.38 8.24
CA GLU A 702 2.86 17.68 9.52
C GLU A 702 2.80 19.16 9.80
N LEU A 703 2.58 19.49 11.08
CA LEU A 703 2.57 20.86 11.57
C LEU A 703 3.68 21.08 12.58
N LYS A 704 4.11 22.33 12.71
CA LYS A 704 5.08 22.79 13.70
C LYS A 704 4.71 24.18 14.17
N ALA A 705 4.50 24.36 15.48
CA ALA A 705 4.24 25.66 16.08
C ALA A 705 5.54 26.28 16.61
N GLY A 706 5.92 27.44 16.10
CA GLY A 706 7.11 28.18 16.52
C GLY A 706 8.39 27.35 16.38
N SER A 707 9.14 27.21 17.48
CA SER A 707 10.35 26.38 17.55
C SER A 707 10.10 24.94 18.00
N GLY A 708 8.83 24.52 18.17
CA GLY A 708 8.47 23.17 18.61
C GLY A 708 8.84 22.08 17.62
N ASP A 709 8.55 20.83 17.98
CA ASP A 709 8.77 19.68 17.10
C ASP A 709 7.67 19.54 16.04
N TRP A 710 8.00 18.85 14.96
CA TRP A 710 7.02 18.47 13.94
C TRP A 710 6.11 17.37 14.50
N PHE A 711 4.81 17.47 14.22
CA PHE A 711 3.84 16.42 14.54
C PHE A 711 2.92 16.16 13.35
N ALA A 712 2.63 14.89 13.08
CA ALA A 712 1.69 14.50 12.04
C ALA A 712 0.25 14.78 12.50
N VAL A 713 -0.56 15.29 11.57
CA VAL A 713 -1.98 15.52 11.80
C VAL A 713 -2.83 14.47 11.09
N ARG A 714 -4.01 14.21 11.64
CA ARG A 714 -4.97 13.21 11.16
C ARG A 714 -6.28 13.90 10.81
N ASP A 715 -6.95 13.40 9.78
CA ASP A 715 -8.24 13.91 9.33
C ASP A 715 -9.28 13.85 10.47
N GLY A 716 -10.10 14.89 10.59
CA GLY A 716 -11.09 15.09 11.65
C GLY A 716 -10.53 15.41 13.04
N MET A 717 -9.21 15.34 13.26
CA MET A 717 -8.63 15.48 14.60
C MET A 717 -8.34 16.95 15.00
N ALA A 718 -8.35 17.19 16.31
CA ALA A 718 -8.16 18.51 16.90
C ALA A 718 -6.87 18.61 17.73
N TYR A 719 -6.02 19.57 17.38
CA TYR A 719 -4.68 19.78 17.93
C TYR A 719 -4.58 21.09 18.70
N VAL A 720 -4.02 21.04 19.90
CA VAL A 720 -3.75 22.24 20.71
C VAL A 720 -2.40 22.82 20.33
N VAL A 721 -2.36 24.10 19.98
CA VAL A 721 -1.14 24.82 19.55
C VAL A 721 -1.01 26.13 20.33
N PRO A 722 0.21 26.62 20.64
CA PRO A 722 0.37 27.91 21.32
C PRO A 722 -0.32 29.06 20.57
N ALA A 723 -1.10 29.88 21.28
CA ALA A 723 -1.74 31.05 20.70
C ALA A 723 -0.71 32.01 20.08
N ASP A 724 -1.15 32.70 19.01
CA ASP A 724 -0.39 33.77 18.34
C ASP A 724 1.04 33.38 17.92
N THR A 725 1.28 32.08 17.76
CA THR A 725 2.59 31.52 17.39
C THR A 725 2.55 31.05 15.94
N PRO A 726 3.55 31.39 15.10
CA PRO A 726 3.58 30.95 13.72
C PRO A 726 3.48 29.44 13.59
N ILE A 727 2.56 28.97 12.75
CA ILE A 727 2.40 27.54 12.45
C ILE A 727 2.97 27.30 11.06
N ARG A 728 3.91 26.38 10.99
CA ARG A 728 4.48 25.88 9.74
C ARG A 728 3.87 24.53 9.40
N ALA A 729 3.76 24.25 8.12
CA ALA A 729 3.26 23.00 7.60
C ALA A 729 4.19 22.45 6.53
N ARG A 730 4.17 21.13 6.38
CA ARG A 730 4.72 20.38 5.23
C ARG A 730 3.80 19.19 4.95
N ALA A 731 3.83 18.69 3.73
CA ALA A 731 2.96 17.59 3.35
C ALA A 731 3.64 16.65 2.35
N GLU A 732 3.11 15.44 2.22
CA GLU A 732 3.40 14.49 1.16
C GLU A 732 2.07 14.14 0.50
N VAL A 733 2.01 14.26 -0.81
CA VAL A 733 0.79 14.02 -1.61
C VAL A 733 1.12 13.08 -2.77
N VAL A 734 0.19 12.18 -3.09
CA VAL A 734 0.38 11.14 -4.09
C VAL A 734 -0.54 11.41 -5.28
N ASN A 735 0.01 11.37 -6.48
CA ASN A 735 -0.79 11.36 -7.70
C ASN A 735 -1.35 9.96 -7.95
N MET A 736 -2.63 9.76 -7.63
CA MET A 736 -3.35 8.50 -7.85
C MET A 736 -4.10 8.49 -9.19
N GLY A 737 -3.98 9.53 -10.02
CA GLY A 737 -4.68 9.66 -11.29
C GLY A 737 -3.79 9.35 -12.49
N ASP A 738 -4.41 8.95 -13.60
CA ASP A 738 -3.69 8.65 -14.85
C ASP A 738 -3.01 9.87 -15.48
N ALA A 739 -3.52 11.08 -15.21
CA ALA A 739 -3.00 12.31 -15.79
C ALA A 739 -1.75 12.81 -15.04
N VAL A 740 -0.80 13.36 -15.79
CA VAL A 740 0.34 14.07 -15.20
C VAL A 740 -0.14 15.40 -14.61
N TRP A 741 0.19 15.66 -13.36
CA TRP A 741 -0.09 16.96 -12.73
C TRP A 741 0.89 18.01 -13.22
N MET A 742 0.38 19.11 -13.76
CA MET A 742 1.20 20.16 -14.32
C MET A 742 1.61 21.20 -13.27
N ALA A 743 2.87 21.63 -13.32
CA ALA A 743 3.40 22.70 -12.48
C ALA A 743 3.05 24.10 -13.00
N GLN A 744 3.06 25.08 -12.10
CA GLN A 744 2.82 26.47 -12.47
C GLN A 744 3.86 26.97 -13.47
N GLY A 745 3.39 27.71 -14.48
CA GLY A 745 4.22 28.22 -15.58
C GLY A 745 4.54 27.20 -16.67
N SER A 746 4.15 25.92 -16.49
CA SER A 746 4.22 24.91 -17.56
C SER A 746 2.97 24.92 -18.46
N VAL A 747 1.85 25.41 -17.92
CA VAL A 747 0.53 25.47 -18.57
C VAL A 747 -0.17 26.79 -18.23
N GLU A 748 -1.12 27.20 -19.07
CA GLU A 748 -1.97 28.38 -18.83
C GLU A 748 -3.14 28.08 -17.88
N GLN A 749 -3.65 26.84 -17.89
CA GLN A 749 -4.74 26.32 -17.05
C GLN A 749 -4.38 24.90 -16.56
N GLY A 750 -4.93 24.46 -15.43
CA GLY A 750 -4.69 23.11 -14.90
C GLY A 750 -3.41 22.95 -14.09
N ALA A 751 -2.76 24.07 -13.73
CA ALA A 751 -1.64 24.06 -12.80
C ALA A 751 -2.10 23.55 -11.44
N VAL A 752 -1.41 22.55 -10.90
CA VAL A 752 -1.80 21.87 -9.67
C VAL A 752 -1.16 22.55 -8.47
N ALA A 753 -1.96 22.72 -7.42
CA ALA A 753 -1.53 23.33 -6.16
C ALA A 753 -2.02 22.54 -4.94
N PHE A 754 -1.21 22.56 -3.88
CA PHE A 754 -1.63 22.22 -2.54
C PHE A 754 -2.27 23.46 -1.89
N ALA A 755 -3.49 23.34 -1.42
CA ALA A 755 -4.30 24.45 -0.94
C ALA A 755 -4.91 24.16 0.43
N GLY A 756 -5.10 25.24 1.19
CA GLY A 756 -5.83 25.25 2.46
C GLY A 756 -7.09 26.09 2.35
N ASN A 757 -8.23 25.59 2.79
CA ASN A 757 -9.45 26.37 2.96
C ASN A 757 -10.09 26.18 4.33
N GLU A 758 -10.67 27.27 4.84
CA GLU A 758 -11.60 27.43 5.97
C GLU A 758 -11.12 28.33 7.12
N ASN A 759 -12.11 29.09 7.62
CA ASN A 759 -12.18 30.23 8.53
C ASN A 759 -10.92 30.83 9.21
N HIS A 760 -10.98 32.16 9.38
CA HIS A 760 -10.00 32.99 10.10
C HIS A 760 -8.64 33.21 9.41
N GLY A 761 -8.59 33.09 8.07
CA GLY A 761 -7.41 33.49 7.28
C GLY A 761 -6.31 32.43 7.17
N LEU A 762 -6.63 31.16 7.41
CA LEU A 762 -5.74 30.01 7.15
C LEU A 762 -5.81 29.54 5.69
N GLU A 763 -5.78 30.50 4.76
CA GLU A 763 -5.80 30.23 3.32
C GLU A 763 -4.36 30.26 2.78
N PHE A 764 -3.98 29.21 2.07
CA PHE A 764 -2.74 29.17 1.32
C PHE A 764 -2.95 28.41 0.02
N ARG A 765 -2.07 28.70 -0.94
CA ARG A 765 -2.02 28.04 -2.23
C ARG A 765 -0.58 27.93 -2.68
N LEU A 766 -0.09 26.71 -2.80
CA LEU A 766 1.29 26.39 -3.11
C LEU A 766 1.31 25.55 -4.38
N PHE A 767 1.69 26.18 -5.48
CA PHE A 767 1.79 25.49 -6.76
C PHE A 767 2.97 24.53 -6.79
N LEU A 768 2.79 23.40 -7.47
CA LEU A 768 3.87 22.50 -7.79
C LEU A 768 4.90 23.20 -8.69
N THR A 769 6.17 22.83 -8.51
CA THR A 769 7.31 23.44 -9.22
C THR A 769 7.84 22.58 -10.36
N SER A 770 7.42 21.31 -10.44
CA SER A 770 7.70 20.38 -11.52
C SER A 770 6.49 19.50 -11.80
N PRO A 771 6.32 18.99 -13.04
CA PRO A 771 5.28 18.01 -13.33
C PRO A 771 5.39 16.77 -12.45
N VAL A 772 4.26 16.18 -12.05
CA VAL A 772 4.20 14.98 -11.21
C VAL A 772 3.47 13.87 -11.96
N PRO A 773 4.18 12.82 -12.40
CA PRO A 773 3.58 11.67 -13.07
C PRO A 773 2.58 10.91 -12.18
N ARG A 774 1.84 9.97 -12.78
CA ARG A 774 0.99 9.05 -12.02
C ARG A 774 1.81 8.26 -10.99
N MET A 775 1.15 7.80 -9.93
CA MET A 775 1.70 6.97 -8.85
C MET A 775 2.96 7.55 -8.19
N THR A 776 3.14 8.86 -8.27
CA THR A 776 4.31 9.55 -7.75
C THR A 776 3.95 10.35 -6.50
N THR A 777 4.68 10.13 -5.41
CA THR A 777 4.62 10.97 -4.20
C THR A 777 5.48 12.22 -4.39
N VAL A 778 4.92 13.38 -4.06
CA VAL A 778 5.64 14.66 -4.05
C VAL A 778 5.57 15.31 -2.68
N ALA A 779 6.72 15.81 -2.22
CA ALA A 779 6.81 16.56 -0.97
C ALA A 779 6.46 18.04 -1.20
N ILE A 780 5.52 18.54 -0.41
CA ILE A 780 5.25 19.96 -0.26
C ILE A 780 6.25 20.51 0.77
N ALA A 781 7.15 21.36 0.29
CA ALA A 781 8.18 21.98 1.12
C ALA A 781 7.57 22.78 2.28
N GLU A 782 8.36 22.95 3.34
CA GLU A 782 7.97 23.72 4.51
C GLU A 782 7.51 25.13 4.13
N PHE A 783 6.33 25.52 4.63
CA PHE A 783 5.79 26.86 4.47
C PHE A 783 5.17 27.37 5.77
N VAL A 784 5.04 28.69 5.87
CA VAL A 784 4.31 29.33 6.97
C VAL A 784 2.82 29.28 6.62
N MET A 785 2.08 28.40 7.28
CA MET A 785 0.64 28.26 7.10
C MET A 785 -0.11 29.45 7.70
N THR A 786 0.36 29.96 8.84
CA THR A 786 -0.17 31.17 9.47
C THR A 786 0.87 31.81 10.39
N SER A 787 0.76 33.12 10.59
CA SER A 787 1.54 33.84 11.61
C SER A 787 1.11 33.53 13.05
N GLY A 788 -0.06 32.89 13.23
CA GLY A 788 -0.59 32.49 14.52
C GLY A 788 -2.11 32.44 14.51
N ILE A 789 -2.69 31.74 15.48
CA ILE A 789 -4.14 31.68 15.69
C ILE A 789 -4.49 32.21 17.08
N SER A 790 -5.51 33.06 17.15
CA SER A 790 -6.04 33.64 18.39
C SER A 790 -7.40 33.05 18.78
N SER A 791 -8.00 32.25 17.89
CA SER A 791 -9.24 31.50 18.10
C SER A 791 -9.12 30.12 17.46
N GLU A 792 -9.98 29.20 17.88
CA GLU A 792 -10.11 27.90 17.22
C GLU A 792 -10.31 28.10 15.72
N SER A 793 -9.57 27.33 14.92
CA SER A 793 -9.54 27.47 13.47
C SER A 793 -9.57 26.08 12.83
N VAL A 794 -10.24 25.94 11.69
CA VAL A 794 -10.33 24.68 10.93
C VAL A 794 -9.60 24.87 9.62
N VAL A 795 -8.72 23.93 9.28
CA VAL A 795 -7.98 23.92 8.01
C VAL A 795 -8.32 22.65 7.27
N GLN A 796 -8.84 22.77 6.05
CA GLN A 796 -8.93 21.68 5.09
C GLN A 796 -7.77 21.79 4.10
N PHE A 797 -6.86 20.82 4.16
CA PHE A 797 -5.81 20.60 3.17
C PHE A 797 -6.39 19.85 1.97
N GLN A 798 -6.05 20.24 0.75
CA GLN A 798 -6.52 19.59 -0.48
C GLN A 798 -5.62 19.90 -1.68
N MET A 799 -5.74 19.07 -2.72
CA MET A 799 -5.15 19.35 -4.03
C MET A 799 -6.20 19.99 -4.96
N VAL A 800 -5.76 20.92 -5.79
CA VAL A 800 -6.62 21.60 -6.78
C VAL A 800 -5.88 21.78 -8.10
N ALA A 801 -6.58 21.58 -9.21
CA ALA A 801 -6.13 21.93 -10.56
C ALA A 801 -6.77 23.25 -10.98
N GLU A 802 -5.96 24.30 -11.11
CA GLU A 802 -6.44 25.67 -11.35
C GLU A 802 -7.34 25.77 -12.59
N ASP A 803 -8.50 26.41 -12.41
CA ASP A 803 -9.56 26.59 -13.40
C ASP A 803 -10.12 25.31 -14.04
N VAL A 804 -9.68 24.12 -13.62
CA VAL A 804 -10.13 22.83 -14.17
C VAL A 804 -11.08 22.13 -13.18
N ALA A 805 -10.55 21.71 -12.03
CA ALA A 805 -11.29 20.88 -11.08
C ALA A 805 -10.68 20.92 -9.68
N TRP A 806 -11.50 20.66 -8.67
CA TRP A 806 -11.01 20.17 -7.38
C TRP A 806 -10.52 18.73 -7.55
N MET A 807 -9.58 18.31 -6.71
CA MET A 807 -9.03 16.95 -6.72
C MET A 807 -9.45 16.23 -5.43
N THR A 808 -9.54 14.91 -5.46
CA THR A 808 -9.90 14.14 -4.25
C THR A 808 -8.82 14.16 -3.19
N GLY A 809 -9.15 13.63 -2.02
CA GLY A 809 -8.17 13.43 -0.97
C GLY A 809 -7.87 14.74 -0.26
N SER A 810 -8.85 15.23 0.50
CA SER A 810 -8.63 16.32 1.45
C SER A 810 -8.30 15.79 2.85
N LEU A 811 -7.82 16.65 3.74
CA LEU A 811 -7.57 16.33 5.15
C LEU A 811 -7.98 17.54 5.96
N ARG A 812 -8.90 17.38 6.90
CA ARG A 812 -9.44 18.47 7.72
C ARG A 812 -8.96 18.36 9.14
N VAL A 813 -8.39 19.45 9.69
CA VAL A 813 -7.90 19.50 11.07
C VAL A 813 -8.44 20.72 11.78
N ARG A 814 -8.56 20.59 13.10
CA ARG A 814 -8.98 21.68 13.98
C ARG A 814 -7.82 22.09 14.86
N LEU A 815 -7.50 23.38 14.88
CA LEU A 815 -6.40 23.94 15.66
C LEU A 815 -6.98 24.80 16.77
N ILE A 816 -6.64 24.47 18.01
CA ILE A 816 -7.16 25.14 19.20
C ILE A 816 -6.01 25.92 19.85
N PRO A 817 -6.09 27.26 19.94
CA PRO A 817 -5.06 28.07 20.59
C PRO A 817 -5.04 27.78 22.11
N ALA A 818 -3.87 27.39 22.62
CA ALA A 818 -3.58 27.36 24.04
C ALA A 818 -3.36 28.79 24.56
N PRO A 819 -3.88 29.14 25.75
CA PRO A 819 -3.72 30.47 26.35
C PRO A 819 -2.27 30.92 26.57
#